data_AF-A0A3D5SCY3-F1
#
_entry.id   AF-A0A3D5SCY3-F1
#
_cell.length_a   1.000
_cell.length_b   1.000
_cell.length_c   1.000
_cell.angle_alpha   90.00
_cell.angle_beta   90.00
_cell.angle_gamma   90.00
#
_symmetry.space_group_name_H-M   'P 1'
#
loop_
_entity.id
_entity.type
_entity.pdbx_description
1 polymer ?
#
loop_
_entity_poly.entity_id
_entity_poly.type
_entity_poly.pdbx_seq_one_letter_code
_entity_poly.pdbx_strand_id
1 'polypeptide(L)'
;MSTLEILAGPPALSAFRLTKLREQLSSMLSASDFSSVELIGIQADYLHVVELQSSLEAAELQVLKQLLVYGPAKDDTANPKIDGANSSEWIVSPRVGTISPWSSKATDIARNCGLSMVSRIERAISYKLCLSGAGADSAALYSLIQPLLCDRMVETVFTEQAQLAQLFEQTEPLPMQSIDILADGKAALVLANTNLGLALADDEIDYLLESFLGLQRNPTDVELMMFAQANSEHCRHKIFNASWTIDGVDQTESLFGMIKNTYKSTDGKGVLSAYSDNAAVLEGNVAERFFPAADSQQYGFIEEPVHYLLKVETHNHPTAIAPFPGASTGSGGEIRDEGATGGGAKPKAGLTGFSVSNLNIPGFERPWEVTYGKPGRIVTALDIMTEGPLGGAAFNNEFGRPNLNGYFRTYEQLVSCSSGTEVRGYHKPIMLAGGIGNVRSEHVIKQDISAGACLIVLGGPAMLIGLGGGAASSMASGQSSESLDFASVQRENPEMEHRCQEVIDRCWQLGEQNPIAFIHDVGAGGLSNALPELVKDGGVGGAFSLRDVPCDEKSMSPLAIWCNESQERYVIAVNPEDLATFDAICIRERAPYAVVGNAVAEDHLSLADSHFDNNPVDLPMSVLFGKPPKMHRDVSSIAPPKQALDFSGVELDDALERVLRLPTVASKSFLITIGDRSVGGMVYRDQMVGPWQVPVADCAITLNSYTGYTGEALAIGERT
;
A
#
# COMPACT_ATOMS: atom_id res chain seq x y z
N MET A 1 -25.44 -19.00 17.39
CA MET A 1 -25.50 -17.55 17.10
C MET A 1 -24.25 -16.96 17.72
N SER A 2 -23.48 -16.18 16.95
CA SER A 2 -22.35 -15.45 17.54
C SER A 2 -22.85 -14.45 18.57
N THR A 3 -22.06 -14.23 19.62
CA THR A 3 -22.36 -13.26 20.67
C THR A 3 -21.28 -12.19 20.69
N LEU A 4 -21.68 -10.94 20.93
CA LEU A 4 -20.76 -9.82 21.04
C LEU A 4 -20.52 -9.47 22.51
N GLU A 5 -19.25 -9.33 22.88
CA GLU A 5 -18.83 -8.85 24.19
C GLU A 5 -18.11 -7.50 24.04
N ILE A 6 -18.60 -6.47 24.75
CA ILE A 6 -18.03 -5.13 24.71
C ILE A 6 -17.27 -4.89 26.02
N LEU A 7 -15.97 -4.60 25.90
CA LEU A 7 -15.06 -4.45 27.02
C LEU A 7 -14.40 -3.07 27.00
N ALA A 8 -14.52 -2.33 28.10
CA ALA A 8 -13.84 -1.05 28.26
C ALA A 8 -12.32 -1.23 28.25
N GLY A 9 -11.62 -0.32 27.59
CA GLY A 9 -10.18 -0.30 27.46
C GLY A 9 -9.51 0.82 28.27
N PRO A 10 -8.19 0.96 28.13
CA PRO A 10 -7.41 2.03 28.73
C PRO A 10 -7.69 3.39 28.05
N PRO A 11 -7.22 4.52 28.61
CA PRO A 11 -7.33 5.82 27.96
C PRO A 11 -6.69 5.84 26.57
N ALA A 12 -7.38 6.46 25.60
CA ALA A 12 -6.94 6.49 24.21
C ALA A 12 -6.01 7.67 23.88
N LEU A 13 -6.09 8.77 24.64
CA LEU A 13 -5.33 10.00 24.39
C LEU A 13 -4.55 10.45 25.64
N SER A 14 -3.33 10.95 25.40
CA SER A 14 -2.52 11.59 26.43
C SER A 14 -3.03 12.99 26.77
N ALA A 15 -2.60 13.54 27.92
CA ALA A 15 -3.00 14.88 28.38
C ALA A 15 -2.74 15.99 27.34
N PHE A 16 -1.60 15.93 26.64
CA PHE A 16 -1.27 16.89 25.58
C PHE A 16 -2.23 16.79 24.39
N ARG A 17 -2.56 15.57 23.94
CA ARG A 17 -3.50 15.35 22.82
C ARG A 17 -4.91 15.81 23.19
N LEU A 18 -5.37 15.54 24.41
CA LEU A 18 -6.66 16.03 24.92
C LEU A 18 -6.70 17.56 25.03
N THR A 19 -5.60 18.18 25.46
CA THR A 19 -5.48 19.65 25.51
C THR A 19 -5.60 20.25 24.11
N LYS A 20 -4.84 19.71 23.14
CA LYS A 20 -4.91 20.14 21.74
C LYS A 20 -6.32 19.99 21.18
N LEU A 21 -6.97 18.84 21.41
CA LEU A 21 -8.33 18.59 20.95
C LEU A 21 -9.34 19.56 21.60
N ARG A 22 -9.20 19.85 22.91
CA ARG A 22 -10.02 20.84 23.62
C ARG A 22 -9.85 22.24 23.03
N GLU A 23 -8.62 22.66 22.74
CA GLU A 23 -8.33 23.95 22.11
C GLU A 23 -8.92 24.04 20.70
N GLN A 24 -8.80 22.99 19.89
CA GLN A 24 -9.36 22.92 18.55
C GLN A 24 -10.89 22.98 18.58
N LEU A 25 -11.53 22.18 19.44
CA LEU A 25 -12.98 22.20 19.62
C LEU A 25 -13.45 23.57 20.08
N SER A 26 -12.81 24.15 21.09
CA SER A 26 -13.19 25.46 21.63
C SER A 26 -13.03 26.57 20.59
N SER A 27 -11.93 26.56 19.82
CA SER A 27 -11.71 27.51 18.72
C SER A 27 -12.77 27.37 17.64
N MET A 28 -13.07 26.12 17.23
CA MET A 28 -14.09 25.81 16.22
C MET A 28 -15.49 26.26 16.65
N LEU A 29 -15.87 25.99 17.90
CA LEU A 29 -17.16 26.43 18.45
C LEU A 29 -17.26 27.95 18.45
N SER A 30 -16.21 28.65 18.92
CA SER A 30 -16.18 30.11 18.98
C SER A 30 -16.25 30.81 17.61
N ALA A 31 -15.77 30.15 16.57
CA ALA A 31 -15.74 30.67 15.20
C ALA A 31 -16.99 30.30 14.37
N SER A 32 -17.99 29.64 14.99
CA SER A 32 -19.19 29.14 14.32
C SER A 32 -20.47 29.73 14.94
N ASP A 33 -21.62 29.36 14.38
CA ASP A 33 -22.95 29.69 14.94
C ASP A 33 -23.18 29.09 16.34
N PHE A 34 -22.29 28.21 16.80
CA PHE A 34 -22.31 27.57 18.12
C PHE A 34 -21.44 28.27 19.17
N SER A 35 -21.13 29.56 19.01
CA SER A 35 -20.34 30.35 19.98
C SER A 35 -20.93 30.39 21.40
N SER A 36 -22.21 30.04 21.58
CA SER A 36 -22.87 29.91 22.89
C SER A 36 -22.74 28.52 23.52
N VAL A 37 -22.17 27.54 22.81
CA VAL A 37 -21.89 26.20 23.29
C VAL A 37 -20.49 26.16 23.91
N GLU A 38 -20.40 25.65 25.14
CA GLU A 38 -19.16 25.54 25.90
C GLU A 38 -18.78 24.07 26.13
N LEU A 39 -17.50 23.73 25.89
CA LEU A 39 -16.93 22.42 26.19
C LEU A 39 -16.44 22.36 27.64
N ILE A 40 -17.22 21.72 28.50
CA ILE A 40 -16.92 21.55 29.93
C ILE A 40 -15.87 20.46 30.14
N GLY A 41 -15.95 19.36 29.40
CA GLY A 41 -15.11 18.19 29.61
C GLY A 41 -14.97 17.33 28.36
N ILE A 42 -13.80 16.71 28.21
CA ILE A 42 -13.53 15.69 27.21
C ILE A 42 -12.82 14.50 27.86
N GLN A 43 -13.27 13.30 27.52
CA GLN A 43 -12.64 12.03 27.89
C GLN A 43 -12.60 11.14 26.66
N ALA A 44 -11.51 10.37 26.50
CA ALA A 44 -11.35 9.41 25.40
C ALA A 44 -10.76 8.11 25.93
N ASP A 45 -11.52 7.02 25.85
CA ASP A 45 -11.07 5.68 26.24
C ASP A 45 -11.24 4.71 25.07
N TYR A 46 -10.39 3.70 24.99
CA TYR A 46 -10.61 2.61 24.06
C TYR A 46 -11.82 1.78 24.46
N LEU A 47 -12.48 1.21 23.46
CA LEU A 47 -13.54 0.23 23.60
C LEU A 47 -13.17 -0.96 22.71
N HIS A 48 -13.30 -2.18 23.25
CA HIS A 48 -13.03 -3.40 22.50
C HIS A 48 -14.33 -4.14 22.26
N VAL A 49 -14.55 -4.60 21.03
CA VAL A 49 -15.73 -5.38 20.64
C VAL A 49 -15.26 -6.75 20.20
N VAL A 50 -15.72 -7.79 20.88
CA VAL A 50 -15.25 -9.16 20.69
C VAL A 50 -16.41 -10.00 20.18
N GLU A 51 -16.27 -10.54 18.97
CA GLU A 51 -17.20 -11.54 18.45
C GLU A 51 -16.76 -12.94 18.87
N LEU A 52 -17.68 -13.65 19.50
CA LEU A 52 -17.49 -14.99 20.02
C LEU A 52 -18.38 -15.99 19.28
N GLN A 53 -17.83 -17.14 18.90
CA GLN A 53 -18.58 -18.27 18.33
C GLN A 53 -19.50 -18.91 19.37
N SER A 54 -19.07 -18.91 20.63
CA SER A 54 -19.81 -19.37 21.79
C SER A 54 -19.31 -18.66 23.05
N SER A 55 -20.04 -18.77 24.16
CA SER A 55 -19.66 -18.13 25.43
C SER A 55 -18.32 -18.65 25.95
N LEU A 56 -17.47 -17.76 26.42
CA LEU A 56 -16.22 -18.10 27.10
C LEU A 56 -16.46 -18.65 28.51
N GLU A 57 -15.65 -19.62 28.92
CA GLU A 57 -15.54 -20.02 30.31
C GLU A 57 -14.95 -18.89 31.18
N ALA A 58 -15.17 -18.94 32.50
CA ALA A 58 -14.71 -17.89 33.40
C ALA A 58 -13.18 -17.66 33.34
N ALA A 59 -12.40 -18.72 33.15
CA ALA A 59 -10.95 -18.64 33.01
C ALA A 59 -10.54 -18.00 31.67
N GLU A 60 -11.20 -18.38 30.56
CA GLU A 60 -10.96 -17.80 29.25
C GLU A 60 -11.33 -16.32 29.20
N LEU A 61 -12.45 -15.94 29.81
CA LEU A 61 -12.86 -14.54 29.95
C LEU A 61 -11.84 -13.72 30.75
N GLN A 62 -11.24 -14.31 31.79
CA GLN A 62 -10.18 -13.65 32.55
C GLN A 62 -8.95 -13.41 31.68
N VAL A 63 -8.54 -14.38 30.86
CA VAL A 63 -7.44 -14.23 29.91
C VAL A 63 -7.75 -13.13 28.89
N LEU A 64 -8.95 -13.15 28.29
CA LEU A 64 -9.38 -12.10 27.35
C LEU A 64 -9.33 -10.70 27.98
N LYS A 65 -9.86 -10.54 29.20
CA LYS A 65 -9.80 -9.27 29.93
C LYS A 65 -8.38 -8.83 30.20
N GLN A 66 -7.47 -9.77 30.50
CA GLN A 66 -6.07 -9.45 30.74
C GLN A 66 -5.35 -9.02 29.44
N LEU A 67 -5.63 -9.66 28.31
CA LEU A 67 -5.07 -9.29 27.00
C LEU A 67 -5.45 -7.85 26.59
N LEU A 68 -6.66 -7.42 26.96
CA LEU A 68 -7.20 -6.11 26.60
C LEU A 68 -6.84 -4.99 27.59
N VAL A 69 -5.95 -5.27 28.56
CA VAL A 69 -5.34 -4.28 29.45
C VAL A 69 -3.90 -4.01 28.97
N TYR A 70 -3.70 -2.87 28.31
CA TYR A 70 -2.42 -2.45 27.75
C TYR A 70 -2.27 -0.92 27.80
N GLY A 71 -1.15 -0.40 27.27
CA GLY A 71 -0.93 1.05 27.16
C GLY A 71 -0.56 1.74 28.48
N PRO A 72 -0.41 3.08 28.45
CA PRO A 72 -0.06 3.84 29.64
C PRO A 72 -1.17 3.75 30.71
N ALA A 73 -0.75 3.68 31.98
CA ALA A 73 -1.68 3.63 33.09
C ALA A 73 -2.60 4.86 33.10
N LYS A 74 -3.86 4.64 33.49
CA LYS A 74 -4.85 5.71 33.59
C LYS A 74 -4.43 6.71 34.67
N ASP A 75 -4.22 7.96 34.24
CA ASP A 75 -4.04 9.09 35.15
C ASP A 75 -5.38 9.80 35.32
N ASP A 76 -6.14 9.39 36.35
CA ASP A 76 -7.43 9.98 36.69
C ASP A 76 -7.32 11.47 37.12
N THR A 77 -6.12 11.97 37.41
CA THR A 77 -5.91 13.40 37.74
C THR A 77 -5.82 14.28 36.50
N ALA A 78 -5.26 13.75 35.41
CA ALA A 78 -5.21 14.41 34.11
C ALA A 78 -6.53 14.27 33.33
N ASN A 79 -7.25 13.17 33.55
CA ASN A 79 -8.49 12.82 32.85
C ASN A 79 -9.65 12.61 33.83
N PRO A 80 -10.26 13.69 34.38
CA PRO A 80 -11.37 13.56 35.30
C PRO A 80 -12.54 12.85 34.63
N LYS A 81 -13.13 11.87 35.33
CA LYS A 81 -14.34 11.19 34.86
C LYS A 81 -15.48 12.18 34.64
N ILE A 82 -16.09 12.08 33.47
CA ILE A 82 -17.29 12.85 33.13
C ILE A 82 -18.51 11.97 33.39
N ASP A 83 -19.08 12.09 34.59
CA ASP A 83 -20.35 11.46 34.97
C ASP A 83 -21.38 12.58 35.19
N GLY A 84 -22.09 13.02 34.14
CA GLY A 84 -23.01 14.15 34.22
C GLY A 84 -24.19 14.07 33.25
N ALA A 85 -25.31 14.71 33.61
CA ALA A 85 -26.58 14.70 32.85
C ALA A 85 -26.53 15.38 31.46
N ASN A 86 -25.36 15.84 30.99
CA ASN A 86 -25.13 16.52 29.71
C ASN A 86 -23.89 15.97 28.97
N SER A 87 -23.53 14.70 29.19
CA SER A 87 -22.47 14.03 28.42
C SER A 87 -23.08 13.25 27.26
N SER A 88 -22.58 13.46 26.05
CA SER A 88 -22.88 12.58 24.92
C SER A 88 -21.66 11.69 24.63
N GLU A 89 -21.90 10.51 24.07
CA GLU A 89 -20.86 9.56 23.69
C GLU A 89 -20.77 9.49 22.17
N TRP A 90 -19.56 9.60 21.64
CA TRP A 90 -19.23 9.45 20.23
C TRP A 90 -18.22 8.33 20.11
N ILE A 91 -18.61 7.24 19.47
CA ILE A 91 -17.78 6.06 19.36
C ILE A 91 -17.22 6.03 17.95
N VAL A 92 -15.93 6.30 17.82
CA VAL A 92 -15.22 6.27 16.54
C VAL A 92 -14.63 4.87 16.35
N SER A 93 -14.95 4.23 15.23
CA SER A 93 -14.45 2.91 14.88
C SER A 93 -14.04 2.87 13.41
N PRO A 94 -13.37 1.80 12.94
CA PRO A 94 -13.26 1.53 11.52
C PRO A 94 -14.64 1.54 10.84
N ARG A 95 -14.68 1.89 9.55
CA ARG A 95 -15.91 1.86 8.77
C ARG A 95 -16.52 0.45 8.75
N VAL A 96 -17.84 0.37 8.73
CA VAL A 96 -18.56 -0.88 8.47
C VAL A 96 -18.10 -1.48 7.13
N GLY A 97 -17.85 -2.78 7.11
CA GLY A 97 -17.27 -3.48 5.97
C GLY A 97 -15.73 -3.46 5.91
N THR A 98 -15.05 -2.80 6.86
CA THR A 98 -13.58 -2.83 6.97
C THR A 98 -13.14 -3.54 8.24
N ILE A 99 -11.93 -4.13 8.21
CA ILE A 99 -11.31 -4.79 9.35
C ILE A 99 -9.97 -4.11 9.61
N SER A 100 -9.76 -3.55 10.79
CA SER A 100 -8.52 -2.84 11.07
C SER A 100 -7.30 -3.78 11.11
N PRO A 101 -6.08 -3.30 10.80
CA PRO A 101 -4.85 -4.08 11.05
C PRO A 101 -4.68 -4.47 12.52
N TRP A 102 -5.17 -3.62 13.43
CA TRP A 102 -5.23 -3.92 14.85
C TRP A 102 -6.13 -5.13 15.13
N SER A 103 -7.27 -5.24 14.44
CA SER A 103 -8.21 -6.36 14.57
C SER A 103 -7.57 -7.69 14.18
N SER A 104 -6.87 -7.74 13.04
CA SER A 104 -6.15 -8.94 12.59
C SER A 104 -5.13 -9.39 13.65
N LYS A 105 -4.26 -8.49 14.10
CA LYS A 105 -3.21 -8.79 15.09
C LYS A 105 -3.78 -9.16 16.46
N ALA A 106 -4.79 -8.44 16.95
CA ALA A 106 -5.43 -8.73 18.24
C ALA A 106 -6.15 -10.10 18.23
N THR A 107 -6.79 -10.43 17.11
CA THR A 107 -7.46 -11.72 16.92
C THR A 107 -6.44 -12.86 16.89
N ASP A 108 -5.30 -12.68 16.20
CA ASP A 108 -4.19 -13.65 16.20
C ASP A 108 -3.61 -13.86 17.61
N ILE A 109 -3.41 -12.78 18.38
CA ILE A 109 -2.97 -12.88 19.78
C ILE A 109 -3.95 -13.70 20.62
N ALA A 110 -5.25 -13.41 20.52
CA ALA A 110 -6.26 -14.13 21.30
C ALA A 110 -6.26 -15.63 20.97
N ARG A 111 -6.21 -15.99 19.68
CA ARG A 111 -6.13 -17.39 19.23
C ARG A 111 -4.86 -18.07 19.72
N ASN A 112 -3.71 -17.39 19.66
CA ASN A 112 -2.43 -17.90 20.17
C ASN A 112 -2.41 -18.08 21.69
N CYS A 113 -3.24 -17.35 22.43
CA CYS A 113 -3.48 -17.56 23.86
C CYS A 113 -4.50 -18.67 24.17
N GLY A 114 -4.94 -19.43 23.16
CA GLY A 114 -5.87 -20.54 23.31
C GLY A 114 -7.35 -20.15 23.28
N LEU A 115 -7.69 -18.88 22.99
CA LEU A 115 -9.08 -18.40 22.92
C LEU A 115 -9.69 -18.69 21.55
N SER A 116 -9.84 -19.97 21.20
CA SER A 116 -10.34 -20.41 19.88
C SER A 116 -11.78 -19.98 19.58
N MET A 117 -12.56 -19.64 20.61
CA MET A 117 -13.93 -19.12 20.46
C MET A 117 -13.98 -17.68 19.96
N VAL A 118 -12.86 -16.94 19.98
CA VAL A 118 -12.79 -15.57 19.46
C VAL A 118 -12.76 -15.60 17.93
N SER A 119 -13.86 -15.18 17.31
CA SER A 119 -13.95 -15.01 15.86
C SER A 119 -13.10 -13.82 15.43
N ARG A 120 -13.33 -12.66 16.05
CA ARG A 120 -12.67 -11.40 15.74
C ARG A 120 -12.76 -10.41 16.90
N ILE A 121 -11.73 -9.60 17.08
CA ILE A 121 -11.69 -8.48 18.03
C ILE A 121 -11.54 -7.19 17.24
N GLU A 122 -12.34 -6.17 17.52
CA GLU A 122 -12.18 -4.82 16.95
C GLU A 122 -12.01 -3.78 18.07
N ARG A 123 -11.37 -2.66 17.75
CA ARG A 123 -11.16 -1.54 18.66
C ARG A 123 -11.80 -0.26 18.14
N ALA A 124 -12.45 0.45 19.04
CA ALA A 124 -13.00 1.78 18.84
C ALA A 124 -12.47 2.74 19.91
N ILE A 125 -12.69 4.04 19.71
CA ILE A 125 -12.45 5.08 20.71
C ILE A 125 -13.81 5.67 21.10
N SER A 126 -14.15 5.57 22.39
CA SER A 126 -15.30 6.27 22.97
C SER A 126 -14.84 7.66 23.43
N TYR A 127 -15.29 8.69 22.72
CA TYR A 127 -15.18 10.08 23.12
C TYR A 127 -16.43 10.47 23.91
N LYS A 128 -16.24 10.91 25.15
CA LYS A 128 -17.28 11.52 25.97
C LYS A 128 -17.04 13.01 26.05
N LEU A 129 -17.95 13.80 25.48
CA LEU A 129 -17.91 15.26 25.57
C LEU A 129 -19.04 15.75 26.47
N CYS A 130 -18.71 16.63 27.40
CA CYS A 130 -19.69 17.38 28.17
C CYS A 130 -19.82 18.78 27.59
N LEU A 131 -20.97 19.04 26.98
CA LEU A 131 -21.29 20.29 26.32
C LEU A 131 -22.43 20.99 27.07
N SER A 132 -22.40 22.31 27.13
CA SER A 132 -23.51 23.12 27.66
C SER A 132 -23.81 24.30 26.75
N GLY A 133 -25.04 24.82 26.82
CA GLY A 133 -25.49 25.95 25.99
C GLY A 133 -26.62 25.55 25.03
N ALA A 134 -27.18 26.54 24.34
CA ALA A 134 -28.26 26.31 23.38
C ALA A 134 -27.72 25.61 22.13
N GLY A 135 -28.32 24.48 21.74
CA GLY A 135 -27.92 23.71 20.56
C GLY A 135 -26.79 22.70 20.80
N ALA A 136 -26.42 22.45 22.06
CA ALA A 136 -25.39 21.47 22.46
C ALA A 136 -25.69 20.02 22.05
N ASP A 137 -26.93 19.71 21.70
CA ASP A 137 -27.44 18.41 21.25
C ASP A 137 -27.91 18.41 19.77
N SER A 138 -27.64 19.49 19.03
CA SER A 138 -28.14 19.63 17.66
C SER A 138 -27.34 18.82 16.63
N ALA A 139 -28.04 18.33 15.59
CA ALA A 139 -27.40 17.63 14.48
C ALA A 139 -26.37 18.48 13.73
N ALA A 140 -26.59 19.81 13.65
CA ALA A 140 -25.64 20.72 13.02
C ALA A 140 -24.33 20.84 13.81
N LEU A 141 -24.38 20.77 15.14
CA LEU A 141 -23.19 20.70 15.98
C LEU A 141 -22.44 19.37 15.80
N TYR A 142 -23.18 18.27 15.66
CA TYR A 142 -22.60 16.96 15.38
C TYR A 142 -21.77 16.98 14.09
N SER A 143 -22.34 17.51 12.99
CA SER A 143 -21.64 17.63 11.70
C SER A 143 -20.42 18.55 11.75
N LEU A 144 -20.41 19.55 12.66
CA LEU A 144 -19.27 20.44 12.85
C LEU A 144 -18.12 19.74 13.59
N ILE A 145 -18.43 18.95 14.63
CA ILE A 145 -17.43 18.29 15.49
C ILE A 145 -16.87 17.02 14.84
N GLN A 146 -17.69 16.26 14.13
CA GLN A 146 -17.33 14.94 13.60
C GLN A 146 -15.99 14.90 12.85
N PRO A 147 -15.66 15.84 11.93
CA PRO A 147 -14.39 15.80 11.19
C PRO A 147 -13.13 15.96 12.05
N LEU A 148 -13.27 16.42 13.30
CA LEU A 148 -12.14 16.57 14.23
C LEU A 148 -11.86 15.29 15.02
N LEU A 149 -12.86 14.41 15.16
CA LEU A 149 -12.76 13.16 15.94
C LEU A 149 -12.53 11.93 15.06
N CYS A 150 -12.90 12.01 13.79
CA CYS A 150 -13.00 10.87 12.88
C CYS A 150 -12.37 11.23 11.53
N ASP A 151 -11.49 10.35 11.05
CA ASP A 151 -11.07 10.39 9.65
C ASP A 151 -12.18 9.77 8.78
N ARG A 152 -12.87 10.60 8.01
CA ARG A 152 -13.99 10.16 7.15
C ARG A 152 -13.61 9.09 6.13
N MET A 153 -12.33 8.94 5.78
CA MET A 153 -11.88 7.99 4.78
C MET A 153 -11.77 6.56 5.33
N VAL A 154 -11.46 6.41 6.62
CA VAL A 154 -11.15 5.12 7.26
C VAL A 154 -12.03 4.78 8.45
N GLU A 155 -12.71 5.77 9.04
CA GLU A 155 -13.52 5.62 10.26
C GLU A 155 -14.98 6.03 10.06
N THR A 156 -15.82 5.60 11.00
CA THR A 156 -17.22 6.03 11.15
C THR A 156 -17.50 6.34 12.62
N VAL A 157 -18.59 7.07 12.87
CA VAL A 157 -19.00 7.47 14.22
C VAL A 157 -20.36 6.87 14.55
N PHE A 158 -20.44 6.19 15.70
CA PHE A 158 -21.65 5.69 16.31
C PHE A 158 -22.01 6.51 17.55
N THR A 159 -23.29 6.56 17.89
CA THR A 159 -23.81 7.25 19.08
C THR A 159 -24.20 6.29 20.20
N GLU A 160 -24.30 4.99 19.90
CA GLU A 160 -24.67 3.95 20.86
C GLU A 160 -23.79 2.72 20.69
N GLN A 161 -23.34 2.12 21.80
CA GLN A 161 -22.48 0.92 21.77
C GLN A 161 -23.13 -0.28 21.07
N ALA A 162 -24.47 -0.40 21.12
CA ALA A 162 -25.20 -1.47 20.44
C ALA A 162 -25.03 -1.44 18.91
N GLN A 163 -24.76 -0.26 18.33
CA GLN A 163 -24.55 -0.10 16.89
C GLN A 163 -23.25 -0.74 16.40
N LEU A 164 -22.28 -0.97 17.29
CA LEU A 164 -21.00 -1.61 16.95
C LEU A 164 -21.17 -3.05 16.46
N ALA A 165 -22.34 -3.67 16.68
CA ALA A 165 -22.67 -4.96 16.09
C ALA A 165 -22.62 -4.93 14.55
N GLN A 166 -22.88 -3.78 13.92
CA GLN A 166 -22.79 -3.59 12.47
C GLN A 166 -21.39 -3.87 11.92
N LEU A 167 -20.34 -3.70 12.75
CA LEU A 167 -18.98 -4.01 12.34
C LEU A 167 -18.79 -5.50 12.03
N PHE A 168 -19.64 -6.38 12.58
CA PHE A 168 -19.54 -7.84 12.50
C PHE A 168 -20.65 -8.49 11.68
N GLU A 169 -21.51 -7.70 11.04
CA GLU A 169 -22.55 -8.23 10.16
C GLU A 169 -21.92 -8.95 8.96
N GLN A 170 -22.33 -10.19 8.74
CA GLN A 170 -21.98 -10.95 7.54
C GLN A 170 -23.20 -10.99 6.61
N THR A 171 -23.00 -10.59 5.37
CA THR A 171 -24.00 -10.72 4.29
C THR A 171 -23.60 -11.86 3.35
N GLU A 172 -24.58 -12.37 2.60
CA GLU A 172 -24.34 -13.43 1.62
C GLU A 172 -23.44 -12.93 0.48
N PRO A 173 -22.60 -13.81 -0.12
CA PRO A 173 -21.80 -13.46 -1.28
C PRO A 173 -22.64 -12.87 -2.42
N LEU A 174 -22.13 -11.82 -3.06
CA LEU A 174 -22.77 -11.24 -4.25
C LEU A 174 -22.44 -12.06 -5.50
N PRO A 175 -23.39 -12.28 -6.44
CA PRO A 175 -23.11 -12.98 -7.69
C PRO A 175 -22.29 -12.12 -8.66
N MET A 176 -21.61 -12.77 -9.63
CA MET A 176 -21.01 -12.07 -10.78
C MET A 176 -22.07 -11.49 -11.71
N GLN A 177 -21.70 -10.51 -12.53
CA GLN A 177 -22.57 -9.94 -13.56
C GLN A 177 -22.12 -10.36 -14.96
N SER A 178 -23.08 -10.56 -15.86
CA SER A 178 -22.82 -10.80 -17.29
C SER A 178 -23.22 -9.57 -18.10
N ILE A 179 -22.37 -9.18 -19.05
CA ILE A 179 -22.54 -7.96 -19.85
C ILE A 179 -23.04 -8.38 -21.24
N ASP A 180 -24.28 -8.00 -21.57
CA ASP A 180 -25.01 -8.58 -22.70
C ASP A 180 -24.63 -8.01 -24.09
N ILE A 181 -23.41 -8.30 -24.53
CA ILE A 181 -22.92 -7.88 -25.84
C ILE A 181 -23.61 -8.62 -27.00
N LEU A 182 -24.16 -9.81 -26.76
CA LEU A 182 -24.84 -10.59 -27.80
C LEU A 182 -26.17 -9.93 -28.22
N ALA A 183 -26.86 -9.29 -27.27
CA ALA A 183 -28.06 -8.51 -27.55
C ALA A 183 -27.76 -7.04 -27.89
N ASP A 184 -26.94 -6.37 -27.08
CA ASP A 184 -26.77 -4.91 -27.11
C ASP A 184 -25.47 -4.44 -27.79
N GLY A 185 -24.62 -5.38 -28.23
CA GLY A 185 -23.38 -5.10 -28.95
C GLY A 185 -22.42 -4.20 -28.18
N LYS A 186 -21.76 -3.28 -28.90
CA LYS A 186 -20.79 -2.33 -28.34
C LYS A 186 -21.37 -1.46 -27.21
N ALA A 187 -22.67 -1.17 -27.23
CA ALA A 187 -23.29 -0.29 -26.26
C ALA A 187 -23.23 -0.85 -24.83
N ALA A 188 -23.35 -2.17 -24.66
CA ALA A 188 -23.21 -2.83 -23.36
C ALA A 188 -21.80 -2.63 -22.76
N LEU A 189 -20.75 -2.74 -23.58
CA LEU A 189 -19.37 -2.52 -23.13
C LEU A 189 -19.09 -1.05 -22.78
N VAL A 190 -19.63 -0.09 -23.55
CA VAL A 190 -19.49 1.35 -23.23
C VAL A 190 -20.17 1.67 -21.89
N LEU A 191 -21.34 1.09 -21.63
CA LEU A 191 -22.03 1.25 -20.35
C LEU A 191 -21.25 0.59 -19.21
N ALA A 192 -20.74 -0.63 -19.41
CA ALA A 192 -19.91 -1.33 -18.43
C ALA A 192 -18.61 -0.56 -18.11
N ASN A 193 -17.94 0.00 -19.13
CA ASN A 193 -16.74 0.83 -18.98
C ASN A 193 -16.99 2.02 -18.04
N THR A 194 -18.15 2.66 -18.19
CA THR A 194 -18.54 3.80 -17.33
C THR A 194 -18.91 3.36 -15.92
N ASN A 195 -19.76 2.33 -15.80
CA ASN A 195 -20.30 1.89 -14.50
C ASN A 195 -19.24 1.23 -13.61
N LEU A 196 -18.33 0.45 -14.20
CA LEU A 196 -17.25 -0.24 -13.50
C LEU A 196 -15.96 0.59 -13.41
N GLY A 197 -15.89 1.73 -14.11
CA GLY A 197 -14.71 2.60 -14.12
C GLY A 197 -13.48 1.95 -14.76
N LEU A 198 -13.67 1.21 -15.86
CA LEU A 198 -12.60 0.41 -16.48
C LEU A 198 -11.55 1.27 -17.21
N ALA A 199 -11.90 2.50 -17.56
CA ALA A 199 -11.04 3.44 -18.30
C ALA A 199 -10.48 2.89 -19.62
N LEU A 200 -11.25 2.04 -20.31
CA LEU A 200 -10.89 1.45 -21.60
C LEU A 200 -10.95 2.50 -22.72
N ALA A 201 -9.97 2.46 -23.61
CA ALA A 201 -9.97 3.21 -24.86
C ALA A 201 -10.93 2.58 -25.90
N ASP A 202 -11.32 3.36 -26.91
CA ASP A 202 -12.30 2.92 -27.92
C ASP A 202 -11.85 1.66 -28.68
N ASP A 203 -10.55 1.53 -28.96
CA ASP A 203 -9.95 0.37 -29.62
C ASP A 203 -9.87 -0.86 -28.71
N GLU A 204 -9.71 -0.67 -27.40
CA GLU A 204 -9.80 -1.75 -26.41
C GLU A 204 -11.23 -2.28 -26.27
N ILE A 205 -12.23 -1.40 -26.35
CA ILE A 205 -13.64 -1.80 -26.39
C ILE A 205 -13.94 -2.61 -27.65
N ASP A 206 -13.43 -2.18 -28.81
CA ASP A 206 -13.60 -2.92 -30.07
C ASP A 206 -12.91 -4.29 -30.03
N TYR A 207 -11.70 -4.36 -29.47
CA TYR A 207 -10.98 -5.61 -29.25
C TYR A 207 -11.76 -6.61 -28.38
N LEU A 208 -12.32 -6.14 -27.26
CA LEU A 208 -13.12 -6.98 -26.37
C LEU A 208 -14.40 -7.45 -27.07
N LEU A 209 -15.08 -6.57 -27.81
CA LEU A 209 -16.27 -6.95 -28.57
C LEU A 209 -15.95 -8.07 -29.58
N GLU A 210 -14.90 -7.91 -30.39
CA GLU A 210 -14.50 -8.92 -31.37
C GLU A 210 -14.13 -10.25 -30.68
N SER A 211 -13.37 -10.19 -29.59
CA SER A 211 -12.92 -11.36 -28.85
C SER A 211 -14.10 -12.17 -28.30
N PHE A 212 -15.04 -11.52 -27.60
CA PHE A 212 -16.17 -12.22 -26.98
C PHE A 212 -17.25 -12.65 -27.98
N LEU A 213 -17.42 -11.92 -29.10
CA LEU A 213 -18.22 -12.42 -30.23
C LEU A 213 -17.60 -13.67 -30.85
N GLY A 214 -16.26 -13.72 -30.96
CA GLY A 214 -15.52 -14.90 -31.39
C GLY A 214 -15.69 -16.10 -30.45
N LEU A 215 -15.76 -15.85 -29.14
CA LEU A 215 -16.04 -16.85 -28.10
C LEU A 215 -17.54 -17.23 -28.03
N GLN A 216 -18.42 -16.54 -28.75
CA GLN A 216 -19.87 -16.77 -28.79
C GLN A 216 -20.55 -16.73 -27.41
N ARG A 217 -20.06 -15.88 -26.50
CA ARG A 217 -20.64 -15.68 -25.17
C ARG A 217 -20.48 -14.24 -24.68
N ASN A 218 -21.28 -13.88 -23.70
CA ASN A 218 -21.13 -12.61 -23.00
C ASN A 218 -19.90 -12.63 -22.06
N PRO A 219 -19.15 -11.52 -21.95
CA PRO A 219 -18.14 -11.36 -20.91
C PRO A 219 -18.77 -11.22 -19.52
N THR A 220 -18.03 -11.63 -18.49
CA THR A 220 -18.36 -11.30 -17.10
C THR A 220 -17.75 -9.94 -16.71
N ASP A 221 -18.31 -9.32 -15.67
CA ASP A 221 -17.70 -8.15 -15.04
C ASP A 221 -16.27 -8.43 -14.54
N VAL A 222 -16.02 -9.63 -14.01
CA VAL A 222 -14.69 -10.10 -13.57
C VAL A 222 -13.69 -10.07 -14.72
N GLU A 223 -14.05 -10.63 -15.88
CA GLU A 223 -13.21 -10.68 -17.07
C GLU A 223 -12.88 -9.28 -17.61
N LEU A 224 -13.87 -8.39 -17.65
CA LEU A 224 -13.67 -7.02 -18.09
C LEU A 224 -12.78 -6.21 -17.13
N MET A 225 -12.99 -6.36 -15.82
CA MET A 225 -12.15 -5.70 -14.81
C MET A 225 -10.71 -6.23 -14.86
N MET A 226 -10.52 -7.55 -14.93
CA MET A 226 -9.22 -8.18 -15.07
C MET A 226 -8.49 -7.67 -16.32
N PHE A 227 -9.17 -7.62 -17.47
CA PHE A 227 -8.60 -7.08 -18.70
C PHE A 227 -8.21 -5.60 -18.55
N ALA A 228 -9.08 -4.79 -17.94
CA ALA A 228 -8.84 -3.36 -17.75
C ALA A 228 -7.62 -3.08 -16.86
N GLN A 229 -7.43 -3.83 -15.77
CA GLN A 229 -6.25 -3.68 -14.92
C GLN A 229 -4.97 -4.11 -15.64
N ALA A 230 -4.98 -5.30 -16.24
CA ALA A 230 -3.84 -5.85 -16.98
C ALA A 230 -3.46 -5.02 -18.21
N ASN A 231 -4.36 -4.18 -18.73
CA ASN A 231 -4.14 -3.28 -19.86
C ASN A 231 -4.16 -1.79 -19.50
N SER A 232 -4.12 -1.45 -18.21
CA SER A 232 -4.01 -0.06 -17.74
C SER A 232 -2.66 0.56 -18.14
N GLU A 233 -2.56 1.90 -18.10
CA GLU A 233 -1.26 2.57 -18.32
C GLU A 233 -0.24 2.16 -17.25
N HIS A 234 -0.70 2.01 -16.02
CA HIS A 234 0.11 1.56 -14.89
C HIS A 234 0.78 0.21 -15.14
N CYS A 235 0.04 -0.78 -15.66
CA CYS A 235 0.58 -2.13 -15.87
C CYS A 235 1.32 -2.29 -17.22
N ARG A 236 0.80 -1.71 -18.31
CA ARG A 236 1.39 -1.90 -19.66
C ARG A 236 2.45 -0.87 -20.04
N HIS A 237 2.58 0.22 -19.29
CA HIS A 237 3.53 1.28 -19.59
C HIS A 237 3.42 1.74 -21.06
N LYS A 238 2.19 2.00 -21.56
CA LYS A 238 1.92 2.26 -22.98
C LYS A 238 2.68 3.49 -23.46
N ILE A 239 2.81 4.53 -22.63
CA ILE A 239 3.60 5.74 -22.96
C ILE A 239 5.07 5.39 -23.12
N PHE A 240 5.64 4.60 -22.22
CA PHE A 240 7.06 4.20 -22.30
C PHE A 240 7.35 3.31 -23.51
N ASN A 241 6.37 2.54 -23.94
CA ASN A 241 6.45 1.68 -25.10
C ASN A 241 6.02 2.35 -26.41
N ALA A 242 5.43 3.55 -26.38
CA ALA A 242 4.87 4.24 -27.55
C ALA A 242 5.90 4.54 -28.65
N SER A 243 5.41 4.71 -29.89
CA SER A 243 6.17 5.41 -30.94
C SER A 243 5.92 6.91 -30.87
N TRP A 244 6.89 7.71 -31.31
CA TRP A 244 6.86 9.16 -31.15
C TRP A 244 7.18 9.86 -32.46
N THR A 245 6.45 10.94 -32.74
CA THR A 245 6.82 11.98 -33.71
C THR A 245 7.00 13.27 -32.93
N ILE A 246 8.18 13.86 -32.99
CA ILE A 246 8.52 15.09 -32.26
C ILE A 246 8.89 16.15 -33.29
N ASP A 247 8.16 17.26 -33.31
CA ASP A 247 8.36 18.37 -34.26
C ASP A 247 8.32 17.89 -35.74
N GLY A 248 7.42 16.96 -36.04
CA GLY A 248 7.26 16.38 -37.38
C GLY A 248 8.34 15.36 -37.76
N VAL A 249 9.22 14.95 -36.84
CA VAL A 249 10.27 13.95 -37.06
C VAL A 249 9.97 12.68 -36.27
N ASP A 250 9.79 11.58 -37.00
CA ASP A 250 9.61 10.25 -36.41
C ASP A 250 10.87 9.81 -35.64
N GLN A 251 10.67 9.36 -34.40
CA GLN A 251 11.71 8.85 -33.54
C GLN A 251 11.84 7.34 -33.69
N THR A 252 13.07 6.84 -33.69
CA THR A 252 13.37 5.41 -33.93
C THR A 252 13.19 4.53 -32.70
N GLU A 253 13.31 5.10 -31.50
CA GLU A 253 13.27 4.38 -30.23
C GLU A 253 12.05 4.82 -29.40
N SER A 254 11.49 3.89 -28.62
CA SER A 254 10.57 4.25 -27.54
C SER A 254 11.35 4.78 -26.32
N LEU A 255 10.66 5.35 -25.33
CA LEU A 255 11.31 5.75 -24.08
C LEU A 255 11.99 4.54 -23.40
N PHE A 256 11.30 3.39 -23.35
CA PHE A 256 11.87 2.17 -22.79
C PHE A 256 13.03 1.62 -23.63
N GLY A 257 12.99 1.79 -24.95
CA GLY A 257 14.11 1.49 -25.86
C GLY A 257 15.36 2.31 -25.50
N MET A 258 15.19 3.60 -25.25
CA MET A 258 16.27 4.48 -24.79
C MET A 258 16.82 4.05 -23.41
N ILE A 259 15.98 3.60 -22.49
CA ILE A 259 16.44 3.05 -21.20
C ILE A 259 17.24 1.76 -21.41
N LYS A 260 16.72 0.79 -22.20
CA LYS A 260 17.43 -0.45 -22.53
C LYS A 260 18.77 -0.21 -23.23
N ASN A 261 18.93 0.91 -23.94
CA ASN A 261 20.20 1.29 -24.53
C ASN A 261 21.31 1.49 -23.49
N THR A 262 20.98 1.87 -22.25
CA THR A 262 21.98 1.99 -21.16
C THR A 262 22.64 0.64 -20.85
N TYR A 263 21.83 -0.41 -20.70
CA TYR A 263 22.30 -1.79 -20.52
C TYR A 263 23.12 -2.30 -21.71
N LYS A 264 22.65 -2.04 -22.94
CA LYS A 264 23.39 -2.41 -24.16
C LYS A 264 24.74 -1.71 -24.26
N SER A 265 24.81 -0.43 -23.87
CA SER A 265 26.03 0.38 -23.96
C SER A 265 27.11 -0.04 -22.97
N THR A 266 26.74 -0.68 -21.87
CA THR A 266 27.67 -1.24 -20.88
C THR A 266 27.98 -2.72 -21.09
N ASP A 267 27.45 -3.32 -22.17
CA ASP A 267 27.51 -4.76 -22.43
C ASP A 267 26.99 -5.60 -21.24
N GLY A 268 26.01 -5.06 -20.51
CA GLY A 268 25.44 -5.69 -19.31
C GLY A 268 26.45 -5.91 -18.16
N LYS A 269 27.61 -5.23 -18.17
CA LYS A 269 28.66 -5.47 -17.18
C LYS A 269 28.16 -5.34 -15.74
N GLY A 270 28.30 -6.42 -14.96
CA GLY A 270 27.89 -6.48 -13.55
C GLY A 270 26.38 -6.62 -13.34
N VAL A 271 25.59 -6.83 -14.39
CA VAL A 271 24.13 -7.04 -14.32
C VAL A 271 23.83 -8.52 -14.52
N LEU A 272 23.10 -9.10 -13.57
CA LEU A 272 22.68 -10.50 -13.61
C LEU A 272 21.23 -10.66 -14.09
N SER A 273 20.37 -9.68 -13.79
CA SER A 273 18.99 -9.62 -14.26
C SER A 273 18.55 -8.17 -14.47
N ALA A 274 17.91 -7.87 -15.60
CA ALA A 274 17.32 -6.56 -15.88
C ALA A 274 16.15 -6.70 -16.86
N TYR A 275 15.04 -6.02 -16.55
CA TYR A 275 13.83 -5.98 -17.39
C TYR A 275 13.13 -7.33 -17.62
N SER A 276 13.40 -8.31 -16.76
CA SER A 276 12.85 -9.68 -16.81
C SER A 276 12.26 -10.13 -15.48
N ASP A 277 12.20 -9.22 -14.49
CA ASP A 277 11.72 -9.47 -13.14
C ASP A 277 11.30 -8.17 -12.47
N ASN A 278 10.74 -8.26 -11.26
CA ASN A 278 10.26 -7.14 -10.47
C ASN A 278 11.37 -6.22 -9.98
N ALA A 279 12.60 -6.72 -9.86
CA ALA A 279 13.78 -5.93 -9.51
C ALA A 279 14.95 -6.24 -10.46
N ALA A 280 15.89 -5.30 -10.58
CA ALA A 280 17.17 -5.57 -11.23
C ALA A 280 18.13 -6.23 -10.25
N VAL A 281 18.98 -7.13 -10.73
CA VAL A 281 19.99 -7.82 -9.92
C VAL A 281 21.38 -7.53 -10.46
N LEU A 282 22.30 -7.16 -9.58
CA LEU A 282 23.68 -6.83 -9.86
C LEU A 282 24.63 -7.82 -9.16
N GLU A 283 25.78 -8.04 -9.78
CA GLU A 283 26.86 -8.84 -9.20
C GLU A 283 27.39 -8.17 -7.92
N GLY A 284 27.63 -8.98 -6.90
CA GLY A 284 28.09 -8.52 -5.60
C GLY A 284 29.33 -9.29 -5.15
N ASN A 285 29.81 -9.00 -3.95
CA ASN A 285 31.04 -9.60 -3.42
C ASN A 285 30.79 -10.97 -2.79
N VAL A 286 31.81 -11.82 -2.77
CA VAL A 286 31.82 -13.01 -1.90
C VAL A 286 31.93 -12.57 -0.45
N ALA A 287 31.02 -13.05 0.40
CA ALA A 287 31.01 -12.76 1.82
C ALA A 287 30.33 -13.91 2.60
N GLU A 288 30.46 -13.90 3.92
CA GLU A 288 29.87 -14.92 4.80
C GLU A 288 28.41 -14.56 5.14
N ARG A 289 27.42 -15.15 4.47
CA ARG A 289 26.00 -14.98 4.86
C ARG A 289 25.72 -15.73 6.15
N PHE A 290 24.89 -15.15 7.01
CA PHE A 290 24.57 -15.68 8.33
C PHE A 290 23.07 -15.97 8.47
N PHE A 291 22.71 -17.25 8.60
CA PHE A 291 21.32 -17.71 8.72
C PHE A 291 21.26 -19.12 9.35
N PRO A 292 20.10 -19.60 9.83
CA PRO A 292 19.99 -20.94 10.40
C PRO A 292 20.14 -22.01 9.31
N ALA A 293 20.98 -23.02 9.56
CA ALA A 293 21.09 -24.18 8.69
C ALA A 293 19.77 -24.96 8.65
N ALA A 294 19.41 -25.47 7.46
CA ALA A 294 18.12 -26.11 7.23
C ALA A 294 17.85 -27.32 8.15
N ASP A 295 18.86 -28.16 8.37
CA ASP A 295 18.76 -29.43 9.08
C ASP A 295 18.75 -29.29 10.62
N SER A 296 19.59 -28.39 11.13
CA SER A 296 19.89 -28.24 12.55
C SER A 296 19.26 -26.99 13.17
N GLN A 297 18.79 -26.06 12.34
CA GLN A 297 18.31 -24.73 12.72
C GLN A 297 19.37 -23.92 13.51
N GLN A 298 20.64 -24.34 13.45
CA GLN A 298 21.75 -23.63 14.08
C GLN A 298 22.23 -22.52 13.15
N TYR A 299 22.40 -21.32 13.68
CA TYR A 299 22.97 -20.22 12.93
C TYR A 299 24.44 -20.50 12.61
N GLY A 300 24.80 -20.27 11.35
CA GLY A 300 26.16 -20.44 10.85
C GLY A 300 26.46 -19.47 9.72
N PHE A 301 27.74 -19.39 9.39
CA PHE A 301 28.24 -18.62 8.25
C PHE A 301 28.41 -19.52 7.03
N ILE A 302 27.98 -19.04 5.87
CA ILE A 302 28.19 -19.68 4.57
C ILE A 302 28.86 -18.66 3.65
N GLU A 303 30.09 -18.96 3.22
CA GLU A 303 30.83 -18.13 2.27
C GLU A 303 30.31 -18.37 0.86
N GLU A 304 29.67 -17.35 0.27
CA GLU A 304 29.09 -17.40 -1.06
C GLU A 304 29.01 -16.00 -1.70
N PRO A 305 28.80 -15.88 -3.02
CA PRO A 305 28.48 -14.60 -3.64
C PRO A 305 27.21 -13.98 -3.05
N VAL A 306 27.30 -12.74 -2.59
CA VAL A 306 26.16 -11.95 -2.08
C VAL A 306 25.80 -10.91 -3.13
N HIS A 307 25.00 -11.32 -4.11
CA HIS A 307 24.45 -10.41 -5.12
C HIS A 307 23.43 -9.46 -4.47
N TYR A 308 23.18 -8.33 -5.11
CA TYR A 308 22.21 -7.37 -4.62
C TYR A 308 21.19 -6.99 -5.68
N LEU A 309 19.95 -6.87 -5.24
CA LEU A 309 18.83 -6.41 -6.04
C LEU A 309 18.54 -4.94 -5.73
N LEU A 310 17.86 -4.25 -6.64
CA LEU A 310 17.40 -2.88 -6.44
C LEU A 310 16.03 -2.66 -7.10
N LYS A 311 15.14 -2.00 -6.36
CA LYS A 311 13.83 -1.56 -6.84
C LYS A 311 13.49 -0.19 -6.25
N VAL A 312 12.71 0.58 -6.99
CA VAL A 312 12.12 1.83 -6.56
C VAL A 312 10.74 1.96 -7.20
N GLU A 313 9.73 2.25 -6.39
CA GLU A 313 8.34 2.44 -6.77
C GLU A 313 7.80 3.79 -6.29
N THR A 314 6.59 4.13 -6.75
CA THR A 314 5.89 5.31 -6.25
C THR A 314 4.43 5.02 -5.94
N HIS A 315 3.87 5.69 -4.94
CA HIS A 315 2.49 5.51 -4.48
C HIS A 315 1.72 6.84 -4.39
N ASN A 316 1.77 7.58 -5.49
CA ASN A 316 1.41 9.00 -5.56
C ASN A 316 -0.09 9.28 -5.34
N HIS A 317 -0.97 8.55 -6.05
CA HIS A 317 -2.42 8.80 -6.02
C HIS A 317 -3.04 8.45 -4.66
N PRO A 318 -2.80 7.25 -4.09
CA PRO A 318 -3.35 6.91 -2.77
C PRO A 318 -2.85 7.86 -1.68
N THR A 319 -1.58 8.28 -1.73
CA THR A 319 -1.01 9.24 -0.76
C THR A 319 -1.68 10.62 -0.82
N ALA A 320 -2.22 11.03 -1.97
CA ALA A 320 -2.98 12.28 -2.07
C ALA A 320 -4.33 12.22 -1.32
N ILE A 321 -4.88 11.01 -1.14
CA ILE A 321 -6.20 10.76 -0.55
C ILE A 321 -6.07 10.40 0.93
N ALA A 322 -5.26 9.39 1.25
CA ALA A 322 -5.02 8.89 2.60
C ALA A 322 -3.50 8.67 2.79
N PRO A 323 -2.75 9.68 3.28
CA PRO A 323 -1.30 9.67 3.24
C PRO A 323 -0.64 8.54 4.04
N PHE A 324 -1.14 8.25 5.24
CA PHE A 324 -0.57 7.20 6.10
C PHE A 324 -0.61 5.84 5.41
N PRO A 325 -1.79 5.28 5.06
CA PRO A 325 -1.82 3.99 4.40
C PRO A 325 -1.16 4.04 3.02
N GLY A 326 -1.32 5.14 2.24
CA GLY A 326 -0.71 5.25 0.92
C GLY A 326 0.82 5.20 0.96
N ALA A 327 1.47 5.84 1.92
CA ALA A 327 2.92 5.76 2.08
C ALA A 327 3.38 4.41 2.65
N SER A 328 2.57 3.83 3.54
CA SER A 328 2.83 2.53 4.14
C SER A 328 2.81 1.42 3.09
N THR A 329 1.75 1.33 2.29
CA THR A 329 1.60 0.35 1.22
C THR A 329 2.53 0.60 0.04
N GLY A 330 2.97 1.83 -0.18
CA GLY A 330 4.06 2.14 -1.10
C GLY A 330 5.37 1.47 -0.68
N SER A 331 5.67 1.44 0.62
CA SER A 331 6.83 0.71 1.14
C SER A 331 6.62 -0.80 1.08
N GLY A 332 5.44 -1.28 1.47
CA GLY A 332 5.12 -2.71 1.42
C GLY A 332 5.16 -3.30 0.02
N GLY A 333 4.52 -2.67 -0.97
CA GLY A 333 4.55 -3.14 -2.35
C GLY A 333 5.99 -3.30 -2.88
N GLU A 334 6.83 -2.30 -2.64
CA GLU A 334 8.24 -2.35 -3.03
C GLU A 334 9.03 -3.44 -2.30
N ILE A 335 8.77 -3.65 -1.00
CA ILE A 335 9.38 -4.76 -0.24
C ILE A 335 8.95 -6.12 -0.79
N ARG A 336 7.71 -6.27 -1.25
CA ARG A 336 7.25 -7.51 -1.90
C ARG A 336 7.99 -7.78 -3.19
N ASP A 337 8.25 -6.77 -4.01
CA ASP A 337 9.07 -6.91 -5.22
C ASP A 337 10.48 -7.41 -4.93
N GLU A 338 11.10 -6.86 -3.88
CA GLU A 338 12.40 -7.31 -3.43
C GLU A 338 12.35 -8.80 -3.02
N GLY A 339 11.37 -9.19 -2.18
CA GLY A 339 11.20 -10.57 -1.73
C GLY A 339 10.86 -11.56 -2.85
N ALA A 340 10.12 -11.11 -3.86
CA ALA A 340 9.67 -11.91 -5.01
C ALA A 340 10.66 -11.93 -6.19
N THR A 341 11.85 -11.33 -6.04
CA THR A 341 12.88 -11.37 -7.07
C THR A 341 13.43 -12.80 -7.22
N GLY A 342 13.45 -13.30 -8.45
CA GLY A 342 13.96 -14.62 -8.80
C GLY A 342 13.17 -15.75 -8.13
N GLY A 343 13.89 -16.71 -7.54
CA GLY A 343 13.32 -17.81 -6.73
C GLY A 343 13.04 -17.43 -5.27
N GLY A 344 13.07 -16.13 -4.93
CA GLY A 344 12.96 -15.62 -3.57
C GLY A 344 14.25 -14.95 -3.09
N ALA A 345 14.13 -13.76 -2.53
CA ALA A 345 15.25 -12.95 -2.06
C ALA A 345 14.95 -12.27 -0.71
N LYS A 346 15.94 -11.56 -0.15
CA LYS A 346 15.83 -10.91 1.16
C LYS A 346 16.01 -9.40 1.08
N PRO A 347 14.97 -8.60 1.36
CA PRO A 347 15.07 -7.15 1.60
C PRO A 347 16.11 -6.81 2.66
N LYS A 348 16.86 -5.71 2.46
CA LYS A 348 17.97 -5.34 3.35
C LYS A 348 17.93 -3.91 3.85
N ALA A 349 17.74 -2.93 2.99
CA ALA A 349 17.71 -1.51 3.37
C ALA A 349 16.87 -0.69 2.41
N GLY A 350 16.12 0.27 2.95
CA GLY A 350 15.22 1.13 2.20
C GLY A 350 15.71 2.56 2.02
N LEU A 351 15.00 3.27 1.14
CA LEU A 351 15.00 4.70 0.96
C LEU A 351 13.57 5.24 0.78
N THR A 352 13.36 6.52 1.09
CA THR A 352 12.03 7.16 0.94
C THR A 352 12.12 8.57 0.41
N GLY A 353 11.25 8.93 -0.53
CA GLY A 353 11.23 10.24 -1.17
C GLY A 353 9.87 10.92 -1.14
N PHE A 354 9.83 12.22 -0.88
CA PHE A 354 8.60 13.02 -0.92
C PHE A 354 8.75 14.29 -1.76
N SER A 355 7.80 14.56 -2.65
CA SER A 355 7.59 15.89 -3.25
C SER A 355 6.16 16.36 -3.00
N VAL A 356 5.99 17.54 -2.43
CA VAL A 356 4.68 18.13 -2.10
C VAL A 356 4.64 19.63 -2.45
N SER A 357 3.43 20.18 -2.50
CA SER A 357 3.20 21.64 -2.53
C SER A 357 3.74 22.35 -1.27
N ASN A 358 3.56 23.67 -1.16
CA ASN A 358 3.99 24.43 0.01
C ASN A 358 3.30 23.93 1.29
N LEU A 359 4.03 23.88 2.41
CA LEU A 359 3.51 23.35 3.66
C LEU A 359 2.51 24.29 4.31
N ASN A 360 2.70 25.61 4.17
CA ASN A 360 1.85 26.62 4.80
C ASN A 360 1.62 26.33 6.30
N ILE A 361 2.70 26.05 7.04
CA ILE A 361 2.63 25.69 8.46
C ILE A 361 2.00 26.86 9.23
N PRO A 362 0.88 26.65 9.95
CA PRO A 362 0.20 27.73 10.66
C PRO A 362 1.12 28.46 11.66
N GLY A 363 1.21 29.78 11.54
CA GLY A 363 2.08 30.63 12.37
C GLY A 363 3.57 30.54 12.03
N PHE A 364 3.91 29.88 10.92
CA PHE A 364 5.28 29.73 10.43
C PHE A 364 5.37 29.84 8.90
N GLU A 365 4.44 30.59 8.31
CA GLU A 365 4.35 30.82 6.87
C GLU A 365 5.62 31.49 6.34
N ARG A 366 5.97 31.19 5.09
CA ARG A 366 7.16 31.70 4.42
C ARG A 366 6.82 32.72 3.33
N PRO A 367 7.71 33.70 3.07
CA PRO A 367 7.42 34.79 2.15
C PRO A 367 7.24 34.36 0.68
N TRP A 368 7.63 33.14 0.32
CA TRP A 368 7.40 32.57 -1.02
C TRP A 368 6.10 31.75 -1.12
N GLU A 369 5.46 31.43 0.01
CA GLU A 369 4.26 30.60 0.02
C GLU A 369 3.04 31.44 -0.35
N VAL A 370 2.31 30.96 -1.37
CA VAL A 370 1.04 31.54 -1.82
C VAL A 370 0.01 30.43 -1.84
N THR A 371 -1.17 30.69 -1.29
CA THR A 371 -2.26 29.72 -1.28
C THR A 371 -3.03 29.77 -2.60
N TYR A 372 -2.92 28.71 -3.40
CA TYR A 372 -3.62 28.57 -4.68
C TYR A 372 -4.94 27.75 -4.60
N GLY A 373 -5.30 27.30 -3.39
CA GLY A 373 -6.42 26.37 -3.18
C GLY A 373 -6.08 24.93 -3.57
N LYS A 374 -6.95 23.98 -3.23
CA LYS A 374 -6.79 22.56 -3.59
C LYS A 374 -8.15 21.90 -3.84
N PRO A 375 -8.22 20.76 -4.57
CA PRO A 375 -9.42 19.94 -4.60
C PRO A 375 -9.87 19.51 -3.20
N GLY A 376 -11.19 19.55 -2.92
CA GLY A 376 -11.74 19.20 -1.61
C GLY A 376 -11.56 17.74 -1.18
N ARG A 377 -11.24 16.84 -2.12
CA ARG A 377 -11.06 15.40 -1.88
C ARG A 377 -9.64 14.95 -1.56
N ILE A 378 -8.62 15.78 -1.86
CA ILE A 378 -7.23 15.48 -1.52
C ILE A 378 -6.85 16.19 -0.22
N VAL A 379 -5.85 15.69 0.50
CA VAL A 379 -5.35 16.35 1.72
C VAL A 379 -4.34 17.47 1.39
N THR A 380 -3.90 18.23 2.40
CA THR A 380 -2.87 19.27 2.19
C THR A 380 -1.46 18.69 2.12
N ALA A 381 -0.50 19.47 1.61
CA ALA A 381 0.92 19.11 1.66
C ALA A 381 1.42 18.91 3.11
N LEU A 382 0.91 19.70 4.07
CA LEU A 382 1.24 19.54 5.48
C LEU A 382 0.71 18.22 6.04
N ASP A 383 -0.52 17.84 5.71
CA ASP A 383 -1.10 16.56 6.13
C ASP A 383 -0.30 15.39 5.54
N ILE A 384 0.08 15.47 4.26
CA ILE A 384 0.94 14.46 3.61
C ILE A 384 2.26 14.34 4.37
N MET A 385 2.93 15.45 4.69
CA MET A 385 4.22 15.42 5.39
C MET A 385 4.10 15.13 6.89
N THR A 386 2.89 15.11 7.45
CA THR A 386 2.63 14.70 8.83
C THR A 386 2.35 13.21 8.91
N GLU A 387 1.45 12.71 8.07
CA GLU A 387 0.92 11.33 8.15
C GLU A 387 1.67 10.35 7.23
N GLY A 388 2.07 10.80 6.03
CA GLY A 388 2.76 9.96 5.04
C GLY A 388 4.10 9.40 5.53
N PRO A 389 5.04 10.23 6.02
CA PRO A 389 6.30 9.73 6.57
C PRO A 389 6.10 8.76 7.74
N LEU A 390 5.06 8.94 8.57
CA LEU A 390 4.74 8.02 9.66
C LEU A 390 4.25 6.67 9.14
N GLY A 391 3.43 6.65 8.09
CA GLY A 391 2.99 5.42 7.43
C GLY A 391 4.16 4.64 6.82
N GLY A 392 5.00 5.30 6.02
CA GLY A 392 6.19 4.66 5.43
C GLY A 392 7.18 4.17 6.50
N ALA A 393 7.40 4.93 7.58
CA ALA A 393 8.23 4.50 8.70
C ALA A 393 7.60 3.33 9.47
N ALA A 394 6.28 3.35 9.71
CA ALA A 394 5.58 2.27 10.39
C ALA A 394 5.76 0.94 9.65
N PHE A 395 5.66 0.93 8.32
CA PHE A 395 5.90 -0.27 7.53
C PHE A 395 7.33 -0.78 7.68
N ASN A 396 8.32 0.07 7.40
CA ASN A 396 9.74 -0.31 7.49
C ASN A 396 10.13 -0.79 8.90
N ASN A 397 9.61 -0.14 9.95
CA ASN A 397 9.88 -0.48 11.35
C ASN A 397 9.28 -1.84 11.74
N GLU A 398 7.98 -2.05 11.47
CA GLU A 398 7.28 -3.26 11.88
C GLU A 398 7.68 -4.48 11.01
N PHE A 399 8.00 -4.26 9.72
CA PHE A 399 8.60 -5.28 8.87
C PHE A 399 10.05 -5.62 9.26
N GLY A 400 10.82 -4.63 9.70
CA GLY A 400 12.21 -4.80 10.13
C GLY A 400 13.25 -4.52 9.03
N ARG A 401 13.06 -3.49 8.21
CA ARG A 401 14.05 -2.97 7.24
C ARG A 401 14.48 -1.55 7.64
N PRO A 402 15.78 -1.24 7.77
CA PRO A 402 16.23 0.12 8.07
C PRO A 402 16.03 1.04 6.86
N ASN A 403 15.59 2.29 7.10
CA ASN A 403 15.41 3.29 6.05
C ASN A 403 16.54 4.33 6.09
N LEU A 404 17.46 4.27 5.12
CA LEU A 404 18.80 4.86 5.28
C LEU A 404 19.09 6.04 4.36
N ASN A 405 18.28 6.28 3.33
CA ASN A 405 18.42 7.43 2.45
C ASN A 405 17.04 8.00 2.07
N GLY A 406 17.00 9.21 1.54
CA GLY A 406 15.76 9.82 1.10
C GLY A 406 15.92 11.24 0.61
N TYR A 407 14.82 11.78 0.08
CA TYR A 407 14.74 13.19 -0.28
C TYR A 407 13.39 13.78 0.13
N PHE A 408 13.35 15.09 0.33
CA PHE A 408 12.11 15.82 0.57
C PHE A 408 12.17 17.16 -0.14
N ARG A 409 11.23 17.40 -1.05
CA ARG A 409 11.08 18.61 -1.85
C ARG A 409 9.73 19.26 -1.60
N THR A 410 9.74 20.58 -1.42
CA THR A 410 8.55 21.42 -1.53
C THR A 410 8.67 22.29 -2.78
N TYR A 411 7.64 22.28 -3.62
CA TYR A 411 7.53 23.20 -4.75
C TYR A 411 6.08 23.47 -5.11
N GLU A 412 5.71 24.73 -5.12
CA GLU A 412 4.44 25.22 -5.64
C GLU A 412 4.56 26.71 -5.92
N GLN A 413 4.55 27.08 -7.20
CA GLN A 413 4.72 28.45 -7.66
C GLN A 413 3.91 28.73 -8.92
N LEU A 414 3.49 29.98 -9.06
CA LEU A 414 3.03 30.52 -10.33
C LEU A 414 4.24 30.75 -11.25
N VAL A 415 4.26 30.07 -12.39
CA VAL A 415 5.34 30.18 -13.38
C VAL A 415 4.82 30.69 -14.71
N SER A 416 5.68 31.39 -15.44
CA SER A 416 5.38 31.80 -16.82
C SER A 416 5.58 30.63 -17.78
N CYS A 417 4.59 30.39 -18.63
CA CYS A 417 4.61 29.39 -19.69
C CYS A 417 4.37 30.05 -21.05
N SER A 418 4.52 29.31 -22.14
CA SER A 418 4.30 29.82 -23.51
C SER A 418 2.85 30.30 -23.74
N SER A 419 1.89 29.78 -22.98
CA SER A 419 0.46 30.11 -23.06
C SER A 419 -0.01 31.13 -21.99
N GLY A 420 0.89 31.69 -21.18
CA GLY A 420 0.55 32.65 -20.13
C GLY A 420 1.23 32.34 -18.79
N THR A 421 0.43 32.16 -17.74
CA THR A 421 0.92 31.77 -16.40
C THR A 421 0.12 30.58 -15.88
N GLU A 422 0.79 29.69 -15.16
CA GLU A 422 0.18 28.51 -14.56
C GLU A 422 0.83 28.19 -13.22
N VAL A 423 0.09 27.50 -12.35
CA VAL A 423 0.64 27.02 -11.08
C VAL A 423 1.25 25.64 -11.31
N ARG A 424 2.53 25.48 -10.97
CA ARG A 424 3.23 24.19 -10.99
C ARG A 424 3.58 23.81 -9.55
N GLY A 425 3.25 22.59 -9.17
CA GLY A 425 3.50 22.05 -7.85
C GLY A 425 3.02 20.60 -7.72
N TYR A 426 2.99 20.09 -6.48
CA TYR A 426 2.75 18.69 -6.18
C TYR A 426 1.53 18.49 -5.27
N HIS A 427 0.35 18.91 -5.75
CA HIS A 427 -0.93 18.56 -5.12
C HIS A 427 -1.18 17.04 -5.13
N LYS A 428 -0.92 16.39 -6.26
CA LYS A 428 -0.64 14.95 -6.27
C LYS A 428 0.84 14.81 -5.87
N PRO A 429 1.16 14.21 -4.72
CA PRO A 429 2.53 14.17 -4.24
C PRO A 429 3.35 13.20 -5.08
N ILE A 430 4.67 13.29 -4.97
CA ILE A 430 5.52 12.11 -5.13
C ILE A 430 5.63 11.47 -3.76
N MET A 431 5.22 10.21 -3.63
CA MET A 431 5.59 9.33 -2.53
C MET A 431 6.37 8.19 -3.15
N LEU A 432 7.66 8.11 -2.82
CA LEU A 432 8.60 7.14 -3.39
C LEU A 432 9.11 6.24 -2.28
N ALA A 433 9.12 4.94 -2.55
CA ALA A 433 9.76 3.92 -1.73
C ALA A 433 10.70 3.10 -2.61
N GLY A 434 11.81 2.64 -2.06
CA GLY A 434 12.79 1.86 -2.80
C GLY A 434 13.76 1.21 -1.84
N GLY A 435 14.59 0.31 -2.34
CA GLY A 435 15.58 -0.33 -1.51
C GLY A 435 16.57 -1.19 -2.27
N ILE A 436 17.34 -1.91 -1.45
CA ILE A 436 18.19 -3.00 -1.86
C ILE A 436 17.89 -4.23 -1.00
N GLY A 437 18.11 -5.39 -1.62
CA GLY A 437 18.10 -6.69 -0.97
C GLY A 437 19.28 -7.54 -1.44
N ASN A 438 19.38 -8.76 -0.90
CA ASN A 438 20.35 -9.75 -1.36
C ASN A 438 19.65 -10.99 -1.92
N VAL A 439 20.23 -11.57 -2.97
CA VAL A 439 19.75 -12.77 -3.67
C VAL A 439 20.91 -13.73 -3.92
N ARG A 440 20.67 -15.04 -3.83
CA ARG A 440 21.68 -16.09 -4.09
C ARG A 440 21.80 -16.34 -5.59
N SER A 441 22.99 -16.74 -6.04
CA SER A 441 23.30 -16.91 -7.47
C SER A 441 22.34 -17.86 -8.19
N GLU A 442 22.03 -18.99 -7.57
CA GLU A 442 21.11 -20.03 -8.09
C GLU A 442 19.64 -19.59 -8.12
N HIS A 443 19.29 -18.48 -7.45
CA HIS A 443 17.92 -17.98 -7.35
C HIS A 443 17.70 -16.69 -8.14
N VAL A 444 18.70 -16.17 -8.87
CA VAL A 444 18.55 -14.91 -9.64
C VAL A 444 17.54 -15.04 -10.78
N ILE A 445 17.50 -16.21 -11.43
CA ILE A 445 16.65 -16.46 -12.61
C ILE A 445 15.48 -17.33 -12.19
N LYS A 446 14.27 -16.90 -12.54
CA LYS A 446 13.04 -17.69 -12.32
C LYS A 446 13.07 -18.98 -13.13
N GLN A 447 12.52 -20.05 -12.55
CA GLN A 447 12.44 -21.34 -13.21
C GLN A 447 11.11 -21.47 -13.96
N ASP A 448 11.06 -22.34 -14.96
CA ASP A 448 9.79 -22.67 -15.64
C ASP A 448 8.82 -23.38 -14.67
N ILE A 449 7.52 -23.17 -14.85
CA ILE A 449 6.49 -23.82 -14.04
C ILE A 449 6.09 -25.14 -14.70
N SER A 450 6.13 -26.23 -13.93
CA SER A 450 5.65 -27.53 -14.41
C SER A 450 4.12 -27.60 -14.40
N ALA A 451 3.52 -28.22 -15.43
CA ALA A 451 2.09 -28.53 -15.39
C ALA A 451 1.77 -29.41 -14.18
N GLY A 452 0.71 -29.07 -13.45
CA GLY A 452 0.34 -29.70 -12.18
C GLY A 452 0.97 -29.05 -10.94
N ALA A 453 1.85 -28.06 -11.08
CA ALA A 453 2.34 -27.27 -9.95
C ALA A 453 1.18 -26.59 -9.22
N CYS A 454 1.26 -26.56 -7.89
CA CYS A 454 0.30 -25.88 -7.04
C CYS A 454 0.50 -24.37 -7.13
N LEU A 455 -0.57 -23.64 -7.45
CA LEU A 455 -0.59 -22.18 -7.49
C LEU A 455 -1.13 -21.67 -6.17
N ILE A 456 -0.29 -20.93 -5.44
CA ILE A 456 -0.49 -20.57 -4.04
C ILE A 456 -0.62 -19.06 -3.90
N VAL A 457 -1.51 -18.62 -3.02
CA VAL A 457 -1.48 -17.27 -2.44
C VAL A 457 -0.89 -17.36 -1.04
N LEU A 458 0.24 -16.70 -0.82
CA LEU A 458 0.88 -16.56 0.49
C LEU A 458 0.56 -15.17 1.05
N GLY A 459 0.10 -15.11 2.29
CA GLY A 459 -0.10 -13.87 3.04
C GLY A 459 -1.56 -13.52 3.34
N GLY A 460 -1.83 -12.23 3.48
CA GLY A 460 -3.05 -11.70 4.09
C GLY A 460 -4.35 -12.13 3.37
N PRO A 461 -5.46 -12.35 4.11
CA PRO A 461 -6.76 -12.60 3.50
C PRO A 461 -7.29 -11.37 2.76
N ALA A 462 -8.02 -11.62 1.67
CA ALA A 462 -8.63 -10.59 0.85
C ALA A 462 -9.76 -9.85 1.59
N MET A 463 -9.84 -8.55 1.34
CA MET A 463 -10.90 -7.63 1.74
C MET A 463 -11.19 -6.67 0.58
N LEU A 464 -12.29 -5.92 0.62
CA LEU A 464 -12.62 -4.93 -0.40
C LEU A 464 -11.73 -3.68 -0.27
N ILE A 465 -10.49 -3.80 -0.73
CA ILE A 465 -9.46 -2.76 -0.72
C ILE A 465 -8.97 -2.52 -2.15
N GLY A 466 -8.77 -1.26 -2.53
CA GLY A 466 -8.05 -0.93 -3.76
C GLY A 466 -8.75 -1.35 -5.06
N LEU A 467 -10.04 -1.71 -5.03
CA LEU A 467 -10.71 -2.23 -6.22
C LEU A 467 -10.68 -1.20 -7.35
N GLY A 468 -9.95 -1.51 -8.41
CA GLY A 468 -9.79 -0.60 -9.54
C GLY A 468 -8.56 0.33 -9.49
N GLY A 469 -7.63 0.14 -8.55
CA GLY A 469 -6.52 1.06 -8.27
C GLY A 469 -5.60 1.34 -9.47
N GLY A 470 -5.28 0.33 -10.29
CA GLY A 470 -4.51 0.52 -11.53
C GLY A 470 -5.19 1.46 -12.54
N ALA A 471 -6.51 1.33 -12.72
CA ALA A 471 -7.29 2.25 -13.56
C ALA A 471 -7.41 3.65 -12.91
N ALA A 472 -7.67 3.72 -11.61
CA ALA A 472 -7.81 4.99 -10.89
C ALA A 472 -6.51 5.81 -10.87
N SER A 473 -5.35 5.16 -10.71
CA SER A 473 -4.03 5.80 -10.70
C SER A 473 -3.61 6.37 -12.07
N SER A 474 -4.15 5.80 -13.15
CA SER A 474 -3.94 6.20 -14.55
C SER A 474 -4.69 7.49 -14.94
N MET A 475 -5.64 7.95 -14.12
CA MET A 475 -6.45 9.15 -14.35
C MET A 475 -5.85 10.41 -13.69
N ALA A 476 -6.17 11.59 -14.23
CA ALA A 476 -5.81 12.86 -13.60
C ALA A 476 -6.62 13.08 -12.29
N SER A 477 -5.92 13.36 -11.19
CA SER A 477 -6.54 13.64 -9.88
C SER A 477 -7.49 14.81 -9.97
N GLY A 478 -8.80 14.58 -10.00
CA GLY A 478 -9.65 15.60 -10.65
C GLY A 478 -11.11 15.23 -10.84
N GLN A 479 -11.32 14.06 -11.42
CA GLN A 479 -12.53 13.78 -12.19
C GLN A 479 -13.32 12.54 -11.70
N SER A 480 -12.95 11.96 -10.55
CA SER A 480 -13.58 10.77 -9.94
C SER A 480 -14.78 11.10 -9.04
N SER A 481 -15.69 10.11 -8.87
CA SER A 481 -16.77 10.09 -7.87
C SER A 481 -16.24 9.78 -6.46
N GLU A 482 -16.96 10.17 -5.40
CA GLU A 482 -16.58 9.87 -3.99
C GLU A 482 -16.41 8.35 -3.72
N SER A 483 -17.18 7.50 -4.41
CA SER A 483 -17.03 6.04 -4.30
C SER A 483 -15.65 5.53 -4.75
N LEU A 484 -15.03 6.18 -5.74
CA LEU A 484 -13.69 5.84 -6.24
C LEU A 484 -12.59 6.32 -5.28
N ASP A 485 -12.85 7.37 -4.50
CA ASP A 485 -11.89 7.86 -3.49
C ASP A 485 -11.81 6.89 -2.30
N PHE A 486 -12.93 6.27 -1.89
CA PHE A 486 -12.90 5.18 -0.90
C PHE A 486 -12.17 3.93 -1.41
N ALA A 487 -12.34 3.59 -2.70
CA ALA A 487 -11.58 2.50 -3.31
C ALA A 487 -10.07 2.79 -3.33
N SER A 488 -9.65 4.06 -3.23
CA SER A 488 -8.23 4.44 -3.18
C SER A 488 -7.62 4.37 -1.78
N VAL A 489 -8.41 4.10 -0.73
CA VAL A 489 -7.92 3.95 0.64
C VAL A 489 -7.26 2.58 0.79
N GLN A 490 -5.96 2.62 1.04
CA GLN A 490 -5.12 1.44 1.22
C GLN A 490 -5.13 0.95 2.68
N ARG A 491 -4.58 -0.24 2.93
CA ARG A 491 -4.46 -0.84 4.27
C ARG A 491 -3.17 -1.64 4.38
N GLU A 492 -2.40 -1.37 5.42
CA GLU A 492 -1.16 -2.05 5.74
C GLU A 492 -1.29 -3.05 6.91
N ASN A 493 -0.54 -4.14 6.87
CA ASN A 493 -0.23 -4.97 8.04
C ASN A 493 1.21 -5.52 7.95
N PRO A 494 2.24 -4.72 8.27
CA PRO A 494 3.64 -5.07 8.01
C PRO A 494 4.10 -6.36 8.72
N GLU A 495 3.51 -6.71 9.87
CA GLU A 495 3.75 -7.98 10.56
C GLU A 495 3.37 -9.21 9.70
N MET A 496 2.30 -9.12 8.90
CA MET A 496 1.92 -10.18 7.96
C MET A 496 2.98 -10.35 6.88
N GLU A 497 3.47 -9.23 6.32
CA GLU A 497 4.51 -9.28 5.29
C GLU A 497 5.85 -9.78 5.86
N HIS A 498 6.16 -9.47 7.12
CA HIS A 498 7.31 -10.05 7.83
C HIS A 498 7.20 -11.57 7.95
N ARG A 499 6.02 -12.11 8.31
CA ARG A 499 5.76 -13.57 8.34
C ARG A 499 5.96 -14.21 6.97
N CYS A 500 5.47 -13.56 5.91
CA CYS A 500 5.71 -14.02 4.53
C CYS A 500 7.20 -13.98 4.18
N GLN A 501 7.92 -12.92 4.55
CA GLN A 501 9.36 -12.83 4.31
C GLN A 501 10.14 -13.92 5.03
N GLU A 502 9.74 -14.33 6.24
CA GLU A 502 10.39 -15.46 6.92
C GLU A 502 10.16 -16.78 6.17
N VAL A 503 8.99 -16.99 5.55
CA VAL A 503 8.77 -18.13 4.65
C VAL A 503 9.70 -18.08 3.44
N ILE A 504 9.74 -16.94 2.75
CA ILE A 504 10.62 -16.72 1.60
C ILE A 504 12.08 -16.95 2.00
N ASP A 505 12.46 -16.49 3.20
CA ASP A 505 13.78 -16.70 3.77
C ASP A 505 14.11 -18.17 3.98
N ARG A 506 13.22 -18.93 4.61
CA ARG A 506 13.42 -20.38 4.78
C ARG A 506 13.53 -21.09 3.43
N CYS A 507 12.76 -20.67 2.42
CA CYS A 507 12.79 -21.26 1.08
C CYS A 507 14.15 -21.06 0.39
N TRP A 508 14.65 -19.82 0.26
CA TRP A 508 15.94 -19.60 -0.40
C TRP A 508 17.13 -20.15 0.42
N GLN A 509 16.98 -20.27 1.75
CA GLN A 509 18.00 -20.85 2.64
C GLN A 509 18.21 -22.36 2.40
N LEU A 510 17.27 -23.04 1.73
CA LEU A 510 17.42 -24.43 1.31
C LEU A 510 18.31 -24.61 0.07
N GLY A 511 18.77 -23.52 -0.57
CA GLY A 511 19.66 -23.57 -1.74
C GLY A 511 19.02 -24.28 -2.92
N GLU A 512 19.64 -25.36 -3.40
CA GLU A 512 19.11 -26.17 -4.50
C GLU A 512 17.79 -26.88 -4.16
N GLN A 513 17.45 -27.02 -2.88
CA GLN A 513 16.18 -27.61 -2.40
C GLN A 513 15.10 -26.55 -2.14
N ASN A 514 15.24 -25.35 -2.70
CA ASN A 514 14.23 -24.31 -2.59
C ASN A 514 12.90 -24.78 -3.24
N PRO A 515 11.78 -24.85 -2.49
CA PRO A 515 10.50 -25.32 -3.02
C PRO A 515 9.80 -24.31 -3.96
N ILE A 516 10.26 -23.06 -4.00
CA ILE A 516 9.71 -22.02 -4.86
C ILE A 516 10.21 -22.22 -6.29
N ALA A 517 9.32 -22.64 -7.19
CA ALA A 517 9.61 -22.67 -8.62
C ALA A 517 9.50 -21.26 -9.22
N PHE A 518 8.47 -20.52 -8.80
CA PHE A 518 8.20 -19.16 -9.25
C PHE A 518 7.52 -18.37 -8.14
N ILE A 519 7.85 -17.08 -7.99
CA ILE A 519 7.20 -16.17 -7.07
C ILE A 519 6.98 -14.81 -7.75
N HIS A 520 5.87 -14.15 -7.42
CA HIS A 520 5.55 -12.80 -7.86
C HIS A 520 4.84 -12.04 -6.73
N ASP A 521 5.01 -10.72 -6.68
CA ASP A 521 4.23 -9.87 -5.78
C ASP A 521 2.75 -9.83 -6.20
N VAL A 522 1.88 -9.44 -5.27
CA VAL A 522 0.52 -9.01 -5.58
C VAL A 522 0.40 -7.51 -5.33
N GLY A 523 0.15 -6.75 -6.39
CA GLY A 523 0.00 -5.30 -6.38
C GLY A 523 -1.24 -4.84 -7.14
N ALA A 524 -1.05 -3.96 -8.13
CA ALA A 524 -2.14 -3.39 -8.93
C ALA A 524 -2.95 -4.48 -9.67
N GLY A 525 -4.27 -4.41 -9.59
CA GLY A 525 -5.18 -5.43 -10.13
C GLY A 525 -5.27 -6.73 -9.32
N GLY A 526 -4.51 -6.87 -8.22
CA GLY A 526 -4.63 -8.01 -7.32
C GLY A 526 -4.30 -9.35 -7.97
N LEU A 527 -5.03 -10.40 -7.58
CA LEU A 527 -4.85 -11.75 -8.10
C LEU A 527 -5.17 -11.83 -9.59
N SER A 528 -6.05 -10.96 -10.08
CA SER A 528 -6.43 -10.86 -11.49
C SER A 528 -5.28 -10.47 -12.41
N ASN A 529 -4.24 -9.81 -11.87
CA ASN A 529 -3.00 -9.56 -12.61
C ASN A 529 -1.91 -10.59 -12.24
N ALA A 530 -1.67 -10.78 -10.94
CA ALA A 530 -0.53 -11.54 -10.46
C ALA A 530 -0.57 -13.03 -10.84
N LEU A 531 -1.72 -13.71 -10.71
CA LEU A 531 -1.83 -15.14 -11.06
C LEU A 531 -1.71 -15.37 -12.57
N PRO A 532 -2.39 -14.60 -13.43
CA PRO A 532 -2.17 -14.68 -14.87
C PRO A 532 -0.73 -14.36 -15.31
N GLU A 533 -0.08 -13.36 -14.73
CA GLU A 533 1.32 -13.04 -15.03
C GLU A 533 2.25 -14.17 -14.61
N LEU A 534 2.07 -14.73 -13.41
CA LEU A 534 2.86 -15.87 -12.93
C LEU A 534 2.78 -17.07 -13.87
N VAL A 535 1.58 -17.50 -14.28
CA VAL A 535 1.46 -18.67 -15.16
C VAL A 535 1.96 -18.38 -16.57
N LYS A 536 1.71 -17.17 -17.09
CA LYS A 536 2.22 -16.73 -18.40
C LYS A 536 3.75 -16.74 -18.44
N ASP A 537 4.38 -16.17 -17.43
CA ASP A 537 5.84 -16.06 -17.40
C ASP A 537 6.50 -17.40 -17.06
N GLY A 538 5.77 -18.29 -16.39
CA GLY A 538 6.13 -19.71 -16.23
C GLY A 538 5.82 -20.61 -17.43
N GLY A 539 5.22 -20.08 -18.50
CA GLY A 539 4.95 -20.83 -19.75
C GLY A 539 3.79 -21.83 -19.69
N VAL A 540 2.81 -21.61 -18.81
CA VAL A 540 1.67 -22.50 -18.57
C VAL A 540 0.37 -21.70 -18.45
N GLY A 541 -0.78 -22.39 -18.49
CA GLY A 541 -2.06 -21.83 -18.06
C GLY A 541 -2.35 -22.07 -16.59
N GLY A 542 -3.54 -21.66 -16.13
CA GLY A 542 -3.96 -21.81 -14.74
C GLY A 542 -5.44 -22.18 -14.61
N ALA A 543 -5.71 -23.17 -13.76
CA ALA A 543 -7.06 -23.52 -13.32
C ALA A 543 -7.22 -23.20 -11.83
N PHE A 544 -8.09 -22.24 -11.52
CA PHE A 544 -8.26 -21.64 -10.20
C PHE A 544 -9.63 -21.92 -9.60
N SER A 545 -9.69 -21.89 -8.27
CA SER A 545 -10.89 -22.01 -7.47
C SER A 545 -11.05 -20.76 -6.61
N LEU A 546 -12.10 -19.99 -6.89
CA LEU A 546 -12.35 -18.71 -6.23
C LEU A 546 -12.54 -18.85 -4.72
N ARG A 547 -13.16 -19.96 -4.29
CA ARG A 547 -13.52 -20.18 -2.88
C ARG A 547 -12.37 -20.70 -2.03
N ASP A 548 -11.23 -21.01 -2.64
CA ASP A 548 -10.00 -21.34 -1.95
C ASP A 548 -9.13 -20.09 -1.66
N VAL A 549 -9.46 -18.94 -2.27
CA VAL A 549 -8.79 -17.66 -1.97
C VAL A 549 -9.11 -17.24 -0.52
N PRO A 550 -8.09 -17.02 0.34
CA PRO A 550 -8.30 -16.54 1.70
C PRO A 550 -9.06 -15.20 1.67
N CYS A 551 -10.16 -15.11 2.41
CA CYS A 551 -11.08 -13.97 2.33
C CYS A 551 -11.72 -13.71 3.69
N ASP A 552 -11.49 -12.52 4.24
CA ASP A 552 -12.08 -12.08 5.52
C ASP A 552 -13.45 -11.39 5.31
N GLU A 553 -13.76 -10.96 4.09
CA GLU A 553 -15.04 -10.35 3.71
C GLU A 553 -15.86 -11.27 2.80
N LYS A 554 -16.57 -12.22 3.41
CA LYS A 554 -17.28 -13.30 2.69
C LYS A 554 -18.38 -12.82 1.73
N SER A 555 -18.87 -11.60 1.91
CA SER A 555 -19.91 -10.99 1.08
C SER A 555 -19.42 -10.51 -0.29
N MET A 556 -18.10 -10.46 -0.50
CA MET A 556 -17.52 -9.98 -1.75
C MET A 556 -18.00 -10.79 -2.97
N SER A 557 -18.23 -10.07 -4.07
CA SER A 557 -18.49 -10.68 -5.38
C SER A 557 -17.24 -11.36 -5.93
N PRO A 558 -17.37 -12.25 -6.93
CA PRO A 558 -16.23 -12.79 -7.66
C PRO A 558 -15.27 -11.72 -8.19
N LEU A 559 -15.80 -10.61 -8.71
CA LEU A 559 -15.00 -9.45 -9.15
C LEU A 559 -14.18 -8.89 -8.00
N ALA A 560 -14.79 -8.69 -6.83
CA ALA A 560 -14.13 -8.11 -5.67
C ALA A 560 -13.06 -9.05 -5.09
N ILE A 561 -13.33 -10.36 -4.98
CA ILE A 561 -12.34 -11.34 -4.48
C ILE A 561 -11.13 -11.42 -5.41
N TRP A 562 -11.34 -11.38 -6.72
CA TRP A 562 -10.28 -11.57 -7.71
C TRP A 562 -9.46 -10.29 -7.97
N CYS A 563 -10.11 -9.12 -7.97
CA CYS A 563 -9.49 -7.85 -8.40
C CYS A 563 -9.18 -6.86 -7.28
N ASN A 564 -9.42 -7.20 -6.00
CA ASN A 564 -8.99 -6.34 -4.89
C ASN A 564 -7.46 -6.28 -4.79
N GLU A 565 -6.96 -5.13 -4.36
CA GLU A 565 -5.55 -4.86 -4.12
C GLU A 565 -5.25 -4.95 -2.62
N SER A 566 -5.82 -5.96 -1.93
CA SER A 566 -5.39 -6.27 -0.56
C SER A 566 -3.89 -6.55 -0.51
N GLN A 567 -3.25 -6.09 0.55
CA GLN A 567 -1.81 -6.03 0.69
C GLN A 567 -1.22 -7.30 1.32
N GLU A 568 0.11 -7.33 1.44
CA GLU A 568 0.87 -8.42 2.07
C GLU A 568 0.58 -9.79 1.44
N ARG A 569 0.50 -9.84 0.10
CA ARG A 569 0.25 -11.07 -0.65
C ARG A 569 1.32 -11.31 -1.71
N TYR A 570 1.64 -12.57 -1.89
CA TYR A 570 2.51 -13.10 -2.95
C TYR A 570 1.78 -14.25 -3.64
N VAL A 571 2.07 -14.44 -4.93
CA VAL A 571 1.66 -15.64 -5.66
C VAL A 571 2.88 -16.51 -5.90
N ILE A 572 2.75 -17.81 -5.64
CA ILE A 572 3.87 -18.77 -5.65
C ILE A 572 3.46 -20.02 -6.42
N ALA A 573 4.36 -20.55 -7.26
CA ALA A 573 4.27 -21.90 -7.80
C ALA A 573 5.18 -22.85 -7.01
N VAL A 574 4.61 -23.95 -6.51
CA VAL A 574 5.33 -25.02 -5.80
C VAL A 574 4.96 -26.35 -6.43
N ASN A 575 5.95 -27.20 -6.71
CA ASN A 575 5.68 -28.53 -7.25
C ASN A 575 5.01 -29.43 -6.17
N PRO A 576 4.11 -30.37 -6.55
CA PRO A 576 3.37 -31.17 -5.58
C PRO A 576 4.25 -31.95 -4.58
N GLU A 577 5.43 -32.39 -5.00
CA GLU A 577 6.43 -33.08 -4.17
C GLU A 577 7.00 -32.19 -3.05
N ASP A 578 7.05 -30.88 -3.25
CA ASP A 578 7.65 -29.90 -2.35
C ASP A 578 6.61 -29.21 -1.46
N LEU A 579 5.31 -29.40 -1.74
CA LEU A 579 4.22 -28.75 -1.00
C LEU A 579 4.26 -29.06 0.51
N ALA A 580 4.64 -30.28 0.90
CA ALA A 580 4.75 -30.65 2.32
C ALA A 580 5.86 -29.88 3.04
N THR A 581 6.97 -29.60 2.34
CA THR A 581 8.06 -28.77 2.85
C THR A 581 7.59 -27.33 3.02
N PHE A 582 6.91 -26.79 1.99
CA PHE A 582 6.36 -25.44 2.03
C PHE A 582 5.32 -25.25 3.16
N ASP A 583 4.40 -26.21 3.32
CA ASP A 583 3.41 -26.21 4.39
C ASP A 583 4.05 -26.15 5.79
N ALA A 584 5.07 -27.00 6.03
CA ALA A 584 5.77 -27.03 7.30
C ALA A 584 6.47 -25.69 7.63
N ILE A 585 7.02 -25.02 6.61
CA ILE A 585 7.62 -23.69 6.74
C ILE A 585 6.53 -22.67 7.11
N CYS A 586 5.43 -22.61 6.37
CA CYS A 586 4.32 -21.69 6.63
C CYS A 586 3.73 -21.86 8.03
N ILE A 587 3.51 -23.10 8.49
CA ILE A 587 3.02 -23.40 9.84
C ILE A 587 3.99 -22.88 10.91
N ARG A 588 5.30 -23.08 10.71
CA ARG A 588 6.35 -22.62 11.63
C ARG A 588 6.35 -21.09 11.75
N GLU A 589 6.27 -20.38 10.63
CA GLU A 589 6.27 -18.91 10.63
C GLU A 589 4.89 -18.30 10.88
N ARG A 590 3.85 -19.14 10.97
CA ARG A 590 2.44 -18.73 11.04
C ARG A 590 2.07 -17.85 9.86
N ALA A 591 2.67 -18.06 8.69
CA ALA A 591 2.29 -17.35 7.49
C ALA A 591 1.08 -18.05 6.85
N PRO A 592 -0.09 -17.41 6.77
CA PRO A 592 -1.24 -18.00 6.09
C PRO A 592 -0.94 -18.19 4.61
N TYR A 593 -1.37 -19.31 4.06
CA TYR A 593 -1.34 -19.55 2.62
C TYR A 593 -2.54 -20.41 2.21
N ALA A 594 -2.86 -20.40 0.92
CA ALA A 594 -3.80 -21.32 0.32
C ALA A 594 -3.36 -21.73 -1.08
N VAL A 595 -3.54 -23.02 -1.41
CA VAL A 595 -3.50 -23.49 -2.79
C VAL A 595 -4.80 -23.07 -3.45
N VAL A 596 -4.73 -22.14 -4.39
CA VAL A 596 -5.91 -21.56 -5.07
C VAL A 596 -6.14 -22.13 -6.46
N GLY A 597 -5.23 -22.98 -6.94
CA GLY A 597 -5.32 -23.58 -8.26
C GLY A 597 -4.12 -24.46 -8.60
N ASN A 598 -4.10 -24.93 -9.84
CA ASN A 598 -3.01 -25.72 -10.40
C ASN A 598 -2.61 -25.19 -11.78
N ALA A 599 -1.32 -25.26 -12.09
CA ALA A 599 -0.81 -24.98 -13.43
C ALA A 599 -1.31 -26.04 -14.42
N VAL A 600 -1.70 -25.62 -15.62
CA VAL A 600 -2.16 -26.50 -16.70
C VAL A 600 -1.33 -26.31 -17.95
N ALA A 601 -1.18 -27.37 -18.77
CA ALA A 601 -0.39 -27.30 -19.99
C ALA A 601 -1.06 -26.49 -21.12
N GLU A 602 -2.36 -26.26 -21.03
CA GLU A 602 -3.12 -25.47 -22.01
C GLU A 602 -2.94 -23.97 -21.72
N ASP A 603 -2.77 -23.13 -22.76
CA ASP A 603 -2.67 -21.66 -22.64
C ASP A 603 -4.05 -21.02 -22.31
N HIS A 604 -4.60 -21.39 -21.16
CA HIS A 604 -5.96 -21.08 -20.75
C HIS A 604 -6.02 -20.68 -19.27
N LEU A 605 -6.91 -19.74 -18.95
CA LEU A 605 -7.21 -19.29 -17.59
C LEU A 605 -8.66 -19.63 -17.26
N SER A 606 -8.86 -20.45 -16.23
CA SER A 606 -10.20 -20.72 -15.69
C SER A 606 -10.25 -20.38 -14.20
N LEU A 607 -11.35 -19.77 -13.78
CA LEU A 607 -11.67 -19.49 -12.39
C LEU A 607 -13.06 -20.04 -12.13
N ALA A 608 -13.16 -21.08 -11.30
CA ALA A 608 -14.41 -21.70 -10.91
C ALA A 608 -14.91 -21.14 -9.58
N ASP A 609 -16.22 -20.97 -9.45
CA ASP A 609 -16.88 -20.62 -8.20
C ASP A 609 -17.84 -21.73 -7.77
N SER A 610 -17.41 -22.52 -6.78
CA SER A 610 -18.19 -23.63 -6.24
C SER A 610 -19.44 -23.21 -5.45
N HIS A 611 -19.53 -21.95 -5.01
CA HIS A 611 -20.71 -21.45 -4.29
C HIS A 611 -21.88 -21.18 -5.24
N PHE A 612 -21.59 -20.62 -6.42
CA PHE A 612 -22.60 -20.34 -7.44
C PHE A 612 -22.67 -21.37 -8.57
N ASP A 613 -21.80 -22.39 -8.55
CA ASP A 613 -21.70 -23.44 -9.57
C ASP A 613 -21.53 -22.86 -10.99
N ASN A 614 -20.58 -21.92 -11.13
CA ASN A 614 -20.29 -21.22 -12.38
C ASN A 614 -18.80 -20.90 -12.54
N ASN A 615 -18.43 -20.27 -13.67
CA ASN A 615 -17.05 -19.87 -13.98
C ASN A 615 -16.97 -18.35 -14.19
N PRO A 616 -16.51 -17.57 -13.18
CA PRO A 616 -16.32 -16.13 -13.35
C PRO A 616 -15.28 -15.74 -14.40
N VAL A 617 -14.27 -16.58 -14.66
CA VAL A 617 -13.30 -16.38 -15.76
C VAL A 617 -13.14 -17.69 -16.53
N ASP A 618 -13.21 -17.60 -17.85
CA ASP A 618 -12.99 -18.74 -18.75
C ASP A 618 -12.39 -18.23 -20.08
N LEU A 619 -11.09 -17.91 -20.06
CA LEU A 619 -10.44 -17.18 -21.15
C LEU A 619 -9.18 -17.87 -21.70
N PRO A 620 -9.03 -17.93 -23.03
CA PRO A 620 -7.72 -18.15 -23.63
C PRO A 620 -6.77 -17.02 -23.23
N MET A 621 -5.52 -17.34 -22.91
CA MET A 621 -4.52 -16.34 -22.48
C MET A 621 -4.25 -15.28 -23.55
N SER A 622 -4.46 -15.62 -24.83
CA SER A 622 -4.34 -14.69 -25.95
C SER A 622 -5.35 -13.55 -25.95
N VAL A 623 -6.50 -13.72 -25.27
CA VAL A 623 -7.51 -12.66 -25.10
C VAL A 623 -7.08 -11.68 -24.02
N LEU A 624 -6.56 -12.18 -22.88
CA LEU A 624 -6.12 -11.31 -21.78
C LEU A 624 -4.83 -10.55 -22.13
N PHE A 625 -3.86 -11.26 -22.71
CA PHE A 625 -2.53 -10.73 -23.02
C PHE A 625 -2.37 -10.27 -24.47
N GLY A 626 -3.46 -10.26 -25.24
CA GLY A 626 -3.51 -9.71 -26.59
C GLY A 626 -2.97 -8.27 -26.65
N LYS A 627 -2.52 -7.86 -27.83
CA LYS A 627 -1.92 -6.55 -28.04
C LYS A 627 -2.92 -5.64 -28.74
N PRO A 628 -3.54 -4.67 -28.03
CA PRO A 628 -4.15 -3.53 -28.73
C PRO A 628 -3.07 -2.78 -29.53
N PRO A 629 -3.46 -2.00 -30.56
CA PRO A 629 -2.52 -1.24 -31.37
C PRO A 629 -1.52 -0.43 -30.53
N LYS A 630 -0.26 -0.40 -31.00
CA LYS A 630 0.79 0.35 -30.31
C LYS A 630 0.42 1.84 -30.26
N MET A 631 0.43 2.43 -29.07
CA MET A 631 0.22 3.87 -28.89
C MET A 631 1.24 4.67 -29.73
N HIS A 632 0.75 5.67 -30.45
CA HIS A 632 1.57 6.64 -31.16
C HIS A 632 1.32 8.05 -30.61
N ARG A 633 2.39 8.81 -30.38
CA ARG A 633 2.33 10.17 -29.84
C ARG A 633 2.99 11.15 -30.80
N ASP A 634 2.19 12.01 -31.40
CA ASP A 634 2.65 13.16 -32.19
C ASP A 634 2.62 14.42 -31.30
N VAL A 635 3.80 15.00 -31.05
CA VAL A 635 3.99 16.09 -30.10
C VAL A 635 4.92 17.18 -30.65
N SER A 636 4.84 18.36 -30.07
CA SER A 636 5.70 19.49 -30.43
C SER A 636 6.48 20.01 -29.22
N SER A 637 7.72 20.42 -29.45
CA SER A 637 8.59 21.00 -28.44
C SER A 637 8.10 22.38 -28.01
N ILE A 638 8.10 22.63 -26.71
CA ILE A 638 7.77 23.94 -26.13
C ILE A 638 9.00 24.46 -25.40
N ALA A 639 9.50 25.62 -25.81
CA ALA A 639 10.54 26.34 -25.08
C ALA A 639 9.89 27.27 -24.05
N PRO A 640 10.03 27.01 -22.73
CA PRO A 640 9.49 27.92 -21.72
C PRO A 640 10.24 29.27 -21.75
N PRO A 641 9.57 30.39 -21.45
CA PRO A 641 10.22 31.69 -21.36
C PRO A 641 11.29 31.67 -20.25
N LYS A 642 12.53 32.02 -20.60
CA LYS A 642 13.63 32.15 -19.64
C LYS A 642 13.68 33.58 -19.14
N GLN A 643 13.17 33.82 -17.93
CA GLN A 643 13.32 35.12 -17.28
C GLN A 643 14.62 35.16 -16.46
N ALA A 644 15.40 36.23 -16.62
CA ALA A 644 16.55 36.46 -15.76
C ALA A 644 16.07 36.68 -14.32
N LEU A 645 16.80 36.13 -13.35
CA LEU A 645 16.53 36.37 -11.93
C LEU A 645 16.69 37.88 -11.64
N ASP A 646 15.66 38.48 -11.04
CA ASP A 646 15.73 39.83 -10.52
C ASP A 646 16.29 39.80 -9.11
N PHE A 647 17.51 40.30 -8.94
CA PHE A 647 18.18 40.40 -7.64
C PHE A 647 17.91 41.75 -6.95
N SER A 648 17.06 42.61 -7.53
CA SER A 648 16.72 43.90 -6.93
C SER A 648 16.07 43.69 -5.56
N GLY A 649 16.72 44.18 -4.50
CA GLY A 649 16.24 44.03 -3.12
C GLY A 649 16.52 42.67 -2.49
N VAL A 650 17.34 41.82 -3.11
CA VAL A 650 17.82 40.57 -2.51
C VAL A 650 19.13 40.84 -1.77
N GLU A 651 19.07 40.82 -0.44
CA GLU A 651 20.26 40.88 0.43
C GLU A 651 20.78 39.47 0.73
N LEU A 652 22.10 39.29 0.84
CA LEU A 652 22.72 37.97 1.00
C LEU A 652 22.29 37.28 2.30
N ASP A 653 22.22 38.01 3.42
CA ASP A 653 21.83 37.45 4.72
C ASP A 653 20.37 36.97 4.71
N ASP A 654 19.47 37.74 4.09
CA ASP A 654 18.06 37.35 3.91
C ASP A 654 17.93 36.14 2.96
N ALA A 655 18.68 36.12 1.86
CA ALA A 655 18.70 34.97 0.96
C ALA A 655 19.18 33.70 1.67
N LEU A 656 20.23 33.79 2.48
CA LEU A 656 20.74 32.67 3.29
C LEU A 656 19.68 32.18 4.28
N GLU A 657 19.05 33.08 5.03
CA GLU A 657 17.99 32.73 5.99
C GLU A 657 16.80 32.05 5.31
N ARG A 658 16.38 32.55 4.14
CA ARG A 658 15.29 31.95 3.35
C ARG A 658 15.65 30.57 2.81
N VAL A 659 16.85 30.42 2.22
CA VAL A 659 17.30 29.14 1.67
C VAL A 659 17.41 28.08 2.77
N LEU A 660 17.97 28.41 3.94
CA LEU A 660 18.04 27.49 5.08
C LEU A 660 16.67 27.11 5.66
N ARG A 661 15.63 27.92 5.40
CA ARG A 661 14.25 27.70 5.83
C ARG A 661 13.36 27.05 4.77
N LEU A 662 13.85 26.88 3.54
CA LEU A 662 13.16 26.11 2.52
C LEU A 662 13.17 24.63 2.95
N PRO A 663 12.01 23.95 3.09
CA PRO A 663 11.97 22.57 3.55
C PRO A 663 12.86 21.62 2.75
N THR A 664 13.04 21.87 1.45
CA THR A 664 13.98 21.15 0.58
C THR A 664 15.44 21.19 1.09
N VAL A 665 15.87 22.27 1.72
CA VAL A 665 17.25 22.48 2.22
C VAL A 665 17.37 22.28 3.73
N ALA A 666 16.33 22.62 4.49
CA ALA A 666 16.31 22.54 5.94
C ALA A 666 16.61 21.13 6.49
N SER A 667 16.91 21.03 7.79
CA SER A 667 17.14 19.74 8.46
C SER A 667 15.97 18.76 8.24
N LYS A 668 16.30 17.49 8.00
CA LYS A 668 15.35 16.40 7.73
C LYS A 668 15.11 15.49 8.94
N SER A 669 15.51 15.91 10.16
CA SER A 669 15.44 15.07 11.36
C SER A 669 14.07 14.40 11.57
N PHE A 670 12.96 15.13 11.32
CA PHE A 670 11.61 14.59 11.51
C PHE A 670 11.25 13.41 10.58
N LEU A 671 11.93 13.29 9.43
CA LEU A 671 11.77 12.15 8.49
C LEU A 671 12.70 10.98 8.83
N ILE A 672 13.77 11.25 9.58
CA ILE A 672 14.86 10.30 9.79
C ILE A 672 14.68 9.55 11.11
N THR A 673 14.34 10.25 12.20
CA THR A 673 14.27 9.65 13.53
C THR A 673 13.03 8.81 13.78
N ILE A 674 12.04 8.91 12.90
CA ILE A 674 10.81 8.11 12.97
C ILE A 674 11.01 6.68 12.41
N GLY A 675 12.01 6.48 11.56
CA GLY A 675 12.36 5.18 10.97
C GLY A 675 13.58 4.56 11.64
N ASP A 676 13.59 3.23 11.72
CA ASP A 676 14.73 2.44 12.16
C ASP A 676 15.91 2.61 11.17
N ARG A 677 17.13 2.62 11.72
CA ARG A 677 18.40 2.78 10.98
C ARG A 677 19.48 1.83 11.46
N SER A 678 19.11 0.73 12.07
CA SER A 678 20.01 -0.17 12.81
C SER A 678 19.63 -1.65 12.76
N VAL A 679 18.36 -1.97 12.51
CA VAL A 679 17.88 -3.35 12.40
C VAL A 679 18.70 -4.11 11.35
N GLY A 680 18.99 -5.38 11.65
CA GLY A 680 19.90 -6.22 10.86
C GLY A 680 21.39 -6.03 11.15
N GLY A 681 21.82 -5.01 11.89
CA GLY A 681 23.20 -4.87 12.38
C GLY A 681 24.27 -4.65 11.29
N MET A 682 23.86 -4.42 10.04
CA MET A 682 24.75 -4.25 8.87
C MET A 682 24.81 -2.80 8.37
N VAL A 683 24.21 -1.85 9.08
CA VAL A 683 24.23 -0.43 8.70
C VAL A 683 25.60 0.17 9.04
N TYR A 684 26.37 0.58 8.02
CA TYR A 684 27.66 1.24 8.20
C TYR A 684 27.54 2.76 8.18
N ARG A 685 26.70 3.30 7.27
CA ARG A 685 26.43 4.74 7.16
C ARG A 685 24.93 4.99 7.07
N ASP A 686 24.36 5.54 8.13
CA ASP A 686 23.02 6.15 8.14
C ASP A 686 23.09 7.67 7.86
N GLN A 687 21.93 8.33 7.83
CA GLN A 687 21.79 9.75 7.57
C GLN A 687 22.50 10.64 8.61
N MET A 688 22.64 10.19 9.87
CA MET A 688 23.12 11.00 11.00
C MET A 688 24.65 10.98 11.12
N VAL A 689 25.31 12.13 10.94
CA VAL A 689 26.78 12.24 10.88
C VAL A 689 27.37 12.82 12.15
N GLY A 690 28.44 12.17 12.62
CA GLY A 690 29.33 12.67 13.68
C GLY A 690 28.72 12.70 15.08
N PRO A 691 29.47 13.22 16.08
CA PRO A 691 29.05 13.21 17.48
C PRO A 691 27.74 13.95 17.77
N TRP A 692 27.36 14.89 16.90
CA TRP A 692 26.13 15.66 17.01
C TRP A 692 24.95 15.06 16.26
N GLN A 693 25.15 13.91 15.57
CA GLN A 693 24.11 13.21 14.83
C GLN A 693 23.34 14.14 13.86
N VAL A 694 24.09 14.88 13.03
CA VAL A 694 23.50 15.85 12.09
C VAL A 694 23.07 15.12 10.81
N PRO A 695 21.82 15.26 10.34
CA PRO A 695 21.30 14.49 9.20
C PRO A 695 21.81 15.01 7.84
N VAL A 696 23.06 14.72 7.49
CA VAL A 696 23.75 15.27 6.31
C VAL A 696 24.60 14.24 5.55
N ALA A 697 24.43 12.94 5.79
CA ALA A 697 25.12 11.94 4.97
C ALA A 697 24.56 11.97 3.53
N ASP A 698 25.45 12.01 2.53
CA ASP A 698 25.07 12.07 1.11
C ASP A 698 24.61 10.72 0.54
N CYS A 699 25.04 9.62 1.15
CA CYS A 699 24.68 8.26 0.77
C CYS A 699 24.52 7.36 2.00
N ALA A 700 23.79 6.26 1.80
CA ALA A 700 23.72 5.16 2.74
C ALA A 700 24.73 4.08 2.36
N ILE A 701 25.29 3.40 3.35
CA ILE A 701 26.20 2.27 3.16
C ILE A 701 25.81 1.13 4.09
N THR A 702 25.66 -0.07 3.55
CA THR A 702 25.44 -1.32 4.28
C THR A 702 26.61 -2.28 4.06
N LEU A 703 26.89 -3.15 5.04
CA LEU A 703 27.88 -4.23 4.93
C LEU A 703 27.23 -5.47 4.33
N ASN A 704 27.94 -6.23 3.49
CA ASN A 704 27.45 -7.47 2.89
C ASN A 704 27.31 -8.62 3.92
N SER A 705 28.03 -8.54 5.03
CA SER A 705 28.07 -9.55 6.09
C SER A 705 28.39 -8.91 7.44
N TYR A 706 28.18 -9.67 8.52
CA TYR A 706 28.67 -9.37 9.87
C TYR A 706 30.20 -9.51 10.00
N THR A 707 30.85 -10.10 8.99
CA THR A 707 32.31 -10.18 8.87
C THR A 707 32.79 -9.40 7.65
N GLY A 708 33.97 -8.79 7.74
CA GLY A 708 34.56 -8.01 6.65
C GLY A 708 34.05 -6.57 6.52
N TYR A 709 34.39 -5.95 5.38
CA TYR A 709 34.19 -4.50 5.13
C TYR A 709 33.64 -4.19 3.74
N THR A 710 33.28 -5.19 2.94
CA THR A 710 32.60 -4.99 1.66
C THR A 710 31.13 -4.67 1.89
N GLY A 711 30.52 -3.90 0.99
CA GLY A 711 29.21 -3.33 1.20
C GLY A 711 28.50 -2.88 -0.06
N GLU A 712 27.27 -2.43 0.11
CA GLU A 712 26.45 -1.76 -0.89
C GLU A 712 26.28 -0.28 -0.56
N ALA A 713 26.08 0.57 -1.56
CA ALA A 713 25.85 2.00 -1.40
C ALA A 713 24.58 2.46 -2.14
N LEU A 714 23.81 3.32 -1.48
CA LEU A 714 22.54 3.85 -1.98
C LEU A 714 22.56 5.39 -1.97
N ALA A 715 22.18 6.00 -3.10
CA ALA A 715 22.09 7.46 -3.25
C ALA A 715 20.92 7.85 -4.16
N ILE A 716 20.34 9.03 -3.91
CA ILE A 716 19.26 9.61 -4.71
C ILE A 716 19.76 10.93 -5.33
N GLY A 717 19.47 11.13 -6.61
CA GLY A 717 19.66 12.40 -7.30
C GLY A 717 18.37 12.83 -7.99
N GLU A 718 17.83 13.99 -7.61
CA GLU A 718 16.64 14.57 -8.22
C GLU A 718 16.76 16.10 -8.40
N ARG A 719 16.07 16.64 -9.40
CA ARG A 719 16.02 18.08 -9.69
C ARG A 719 14.78 18.43 -10.53
N THR A 720 13.61 18.02 -10.05
CA THR A 720 12.34 18.18 -10.76
C THR A 720 11.67 19.52 -10.54
#